data_AF-A0AA42P9V8-F1
#
_entry.id   AF-A0AA42P9V8-F1
#
_cell.length_a   1.000
_cell.length_b   1.000
_cell.length_c   1.000
_cell.angle_alpha   90.00
_cell.angle_beta   90.00
_cell.angle_gamma   90.00
#
_symmetry.space_group_name_H-M   'P 1'
#
loop_
_entity.id
_entity.type
_entity.pdbx_description
1 polymer ?
#
loop_
_entity_poly.entity_id
_entity_poly.type
_entity_poly.pdbx_seq_one_letter_code
_entity_poly.pdbx_strand_id
1 'polypeptide(L)'
;MLPVNQMPYHPTAEQLVQILCNRTQNTEPLFFRVLVGYYFAVVASQMRCIIGTPDRGDIPVNVYALNLSPSGTGKGHSTSIIEDEVIHQFRDRFLEETFPLLAERNLPVLANKRAMRKNSDPDEELIRVHKEFEQLGSLLFSFDSGTSPAVKQMRHKLLMADAGSVNLEIDEIGLNLVGNTEVLTVFLELYDKGKVKTKLVKSTSDNSRFEEIKGTTPTNMMLFGTPSKLFDGAATEQALYSMLDTGYARRCLFGYLKGASKNLDLTPEQVYELQTSQQTNQFLEELADKLERLADIINANKRLVMSRDTSLELIQYKLLCEKQADAMPEHDEIRKAELSHRYFKALKLAGAYAFVDDSPELTIGHLHNAIRLVEDSGAAFGQMLSRDRPYVKLAKYLAAVGKEVTQADLVEDLPYYKGSSSQKQEMLTLATAYGYKNNIIIKKAFNDGIEFLRGESLKETDLAKMIVSYSSDMTTGYNNETAPFDKLHLLTQAPGMHWINHHLKGGYRNEDNAEPGFNLLVIDVDGTCNLNTAKLLLKDYKALYYTTKSHTDQNHRFRIILPTNYELKMDAKDYKEFYNNVLQWLPFDADPSCGHRCKKWLTHPGHHEYTEGEVFDVLPFIPKTSKNEERKQRFDSQQSLDNLERWVINNTGDGNRNNMLMKYAFILVDANFDFDGIRSRVVALNDKLPDKLEEVEIMSSIMVTVGKALSKR
;
A
#
# COMPACT_ATOMS: atom_id res chain seq x y z
N MET A 1 -21.37 -23.00 11.86
CA MET A 1 -21.16 -21.74 11.13
C MET A 1 -21.11 -21.93 9.62
N LEU A 2 -21.97 -21.22 8.89
CA LEU A 2 -21.90 -21.12 7.43
C LEU A 2 -20.60 -20.41 7.00
N PRO A 3 -20.01 -20.75 5.85
CA PRO A 3 -18.95 -19.94 5.26
C PRO A 3 -19.40 -18.48 5.07
N VAL A 4 -18.53 -17.50 5.37
CA VAL A 4 -18.84 -16.06 5.33
C VAL A 4 -19.33 -15.60 3.93
N ASN A 5 -18.86 -16.24 2.86
CA ASN A 5 -19.30 -15.95 1.49
C ASN A 5 -20.71 -16.46 1.15
N GLN A 6 -21.29 -17.32 1.99
CA GLN A 6 -22.66 -17.83 1.86
C GLN A 6 -23.64 -17.08 2.78
N MET A 7 -23.16 -16.20 3.66
CA MET A 7 -24.02 -15.38 4.50
C MET A 7 -24.61 -14.22 3.68
N PRO A 8 -25.94 -14.01 3.68
CA PRO A 8 -26.55 -12.88 3.00
C PRO A 8 -26.26 -11.57 3.74
N TYR A 9 -26.40 -10.44 3.03
CA TYR A 9 -26.52 -9.13 3.69
C TYR A 9 -27.95 -8.95 4.21
N HIS A 10 -28.15 -8.00 5.13
CA HIS A 10 -29.47 -7.67 5.65
C HIS A 10 -30.40 -7.17 4.52
N PRO A 11 -31.55 -7.82 4.23
CA PRO A 11 -32.34 -7.55 3.03
C PRO A 11 -32.78 -6.08 2.87
N THR A 12 -33.37 -5.48 3.92
CA THR A 12 -33.81 -4.08 3.89
C THR A 12 -32.63 -3.11 3.77
N ALA A 13 -31.50 -3.43 4.41
CA ALA A 13 -30.32 -2.58 4.32
C ALA A 13 -29.71 -2.65 2.91
N GLU A 14 -29.66 -3.84 2.31
CA GLU A 14 -29.10 -4.06 0.98
C GLU A 14 -29.94 -3.42 -0.12
N GLN A 15 -31.27 -3.41 0.01
CA GLN A 15 -32.16 -2.67 -0.89
C GLN A 15 -31.88 -1.17 -0.83
N LEU A 16 -31.74 -0.59 0.38
CA LEU A 16 -31.37 0.81 0.54
C LEU A 16 -29.97 1.10 -0.03
N VAL A 17 -29.01 0.22 0.19
CA VAL A 17 -27.64 0.33 -0.37
C VAL A 17 -27.68 0.36 -1.89
N GLN A 18 -28.48 -0.51 -2.53
CA GLN A 18 -28.61 -0.53 -3.99
C GLN A 18 -29.19 0.79 -4.51
N ILE A 19 -30.17 1.37 -3.81
CA ILE A 19 -30.73 2.69 -4.14
C ILE A 19 -29.67 3.78 -4.04
N LEU A 20 -28.87 3.78 -2.97
CA LEU A 20 -27.79 4.75 -2.78
C LEU A 20 -26.72 4.61 -3.86
N CYS A 21 -26.31 3.38 -4.20
CA CYS A 21 -25.41 3.09 -5.32
C CYS A 21 -25.95 3.64 -6.65
N ASN A 22 -27.24 3.41 -6.94
CA ASN A 22 -27.88 3.86 -8.17
C ASN A 22 -27.95 5.40 -8.24
N ARG A 23 -28.41 6.07 -7.17
CA ARG A 23 -28.54 7.55 -7.14
C ARG A 23 -27.19 8.25 -7.18
N THR A 24 -26.15 7.67 -6.58
CA THR A 24 -24.79 8.22 -6.58
C THR A 24 -23.93 7.77 -7.76
N GLN A 25 -24.42 6.84 -8.59
CA GLN A 25 -23.70 6.16 -9.68
C GLN A 25 -22.41 5.48 -9.24
N ASN A 26 -22.37 5.03 -7.98
CA ASN A 26 -21.19 4.40 -7.39
C ASN A 26 -21.43 2.89 -7.30
N THR A 27 -20.54 2.12 -7.93
CA THR A 27 -20.68 0.66 -8.02
C THR A 27 -20.11 -0.08 -6.80
N GLU A 28 -19.49 0.63 -5.86
CA GLU A 28 -18.87 0.05 -4.66
C GLU A 28 -19.81 0.15 -3.44
N PRO A 29 -20.48 -0.96 -3.03
CA PRO A 29 -21.55 -0.92 -2.04
C PRO A 29 -21.06 -0.81 -0.58
N LEU A 30 -19.82 -1.21 -0.28
CA LEU A 30 -19.35 -1.35 1.10
C LEU A 30 -19.44 -0.03 1.90
N PHE A 31 -19.09 1.09 1.27
CA PHE A 31 -19.20 2.42 1.87
C PHE A 31 -20.64 2.69 2.35
N PHE A 32 -21.64 2.39 1.51
CA PHE A 32 -23.04 2.60 1.82
C PHE A 32 -23.58 1.56 2.81
N ARG A 33 -23.07 0.32 2.80
CA ARG A 33 -23.47 -0.69 3.81
C ARG A 33 -23.07 -0.28 5.22
N VAL A 34 -21.86 0.24 5.40
CA VAL A 34 -21.40 0.77 6.69
C VAL A 34 -22.23 1.99 7.10
N LEU A 35 -22.55 2.86 6.14
CA LEU A 35 -23.41 4.04 6.35
C LEU A 35 -24.81 3.65 6.83
N VAL A 36 -25.49 2.74 6.14
CA VAL A 36 -26.84 2.27 6.50
C VAL A 36 -26.82 1.54 7.85
N GLY A 37 -25.82 0.68 8.08
CA GLY A 37 -25.64 -0.01 9.36
C GLY A 37 -25.49 0.95 10.55
N TYR A 38 -24.85 2.10 10.35
CA TYR A 38 -24.74 3.15 11.35
C TYR A 38 -26.10 3.79 11.66
N TYR A 39 -26.85 4.26 10.67
CA TYR A 39 -28.13 4.92 10.92
C TYR A 39 -29.18 3.98 11.51
N PHE A 40 -29.17 2.70 11.12
CA PHE A 40 -30.02 1.70 11.76
C PHE A 40 -29.66 1.51 13.25
N ALA A 41 -28.37 1.58 13.60
CA ALA A 41 -27.93 1.58 14.99
C ALA A 41 -28.33 2.87 15.72
N VAL A 42 -28.30 4.04 15.07
CA VAL A 42 -28.81 5.30 15.63
C VAL A 42 -30.28 5.14 16.02
N VAL A 43 -31.13 4.70 15.09
CA VAL A 43 -32.57 4.45 15.33
C VAL A 43 -32.78 3.51 16.52
N ALA A 44 -32.12 2.34 16.52
CA ALA A 44 -32.25 1.37 17.61
C ALA A 44 -31.75 1.91 18.97
N SER A 45 -30.66 2.66 18.95
CA SER A 45 -30.04 3.20 20.17
C SER A 45 -30.80 4.38 20.77
N GLN A 46 -31.48 5.20 19.96
CA GLN A 46 -32.35 6.28 20.43
C GLN A 46 -33.51 5.70 21.25
N MET A 47 -34.01 4.53 20.83
CA MET A 47 -35.03 3.75 21.56
C MET A 47 -34.44 2.89 22.69
N ARG A 48 -33.14 3.05 23.01
CA ARG A 48 -32.42 2.26 24.04
C ARG A 48 -32.55 0.75 23.89
N CYS A 49 -32.51 0.27 22.66
CA CYS A 49 -32.49 -1.16 22.39
C CYS A 49 -31.25 -1.81 23.06
N ILE A 50 -31.49 -2.90 23.79
CA ILE A 50 -30.45 -3.71 24.43
C ILE A 50 -30.53 -5.16 23.99
N ILE A 51 -29.39 -5.82 23.93
CA ILE A 51 -29.27 -7.25 23.64
C ILE A 51 -29.05 -7.98 24.96
N GLY A 52 -30.01 -8.82 25.33
CA GLY A 52 -29.94 -9.67 26.51
C GLY A 52 -29.11 -10.91 26.23
N THR A 53 -27.80 -10.85 26.51
CA THR A 53 -26.91 -12.00 26.33
C THR A 53 -26.90 -12.90 27.57
N PRO A 54 -26.92 -14.24 27.42
CA PRO A 54 -26.87 -15.15 28.56
C PRO A 54 -25.55 -15.06 29.37
N ASP A 55 -24.43 -14.75 28.72
CA ASP A 55 -23.08 -14.78 29.30
C ASP A 55 -22.56 -13.41 29.77
N ARG A 56 -22.97 -12.30 29.13
CA ARG A 56 -22.41 -10.95 29.40
C ARG A 56 -23.42 -9.95 29.96
N GLY A 57 -24.68 -10.38 30.11
CA GLY A 57 -25.79 -9.53 30.53
C GLY A 57 -26.27 -8.63 29.39
N ASP A 58 -26.81 -7.47 29.76
CA ASP A 58 -27.39 -6.54 28.79
C ASP A 58 -26.32 -5.69 28.11
N ILE A 59 -26.31 -5.72 26.78
CA ILE A 59 -25.37 -4.98 25.93
C ILE A 59 -26.17 -3.93 25.13
N PRO A 60 -25.82 -2.63 25.21
CA PRO A 60 -26.49 -1.62 24.40
C PRO A 60 -26.15 -1.78 22.92
N VAL A 61 -27.15 -1.58 22.07
CA VAL A 61 -26.96 -1.46 20.61
C VAL A 61 -26.34 -0.11 20.30
N ASN A 62 -25.19 -0.13 19.63
CA ASN A 62 -24.54 1.05 19.07
C ASN A 62 -23.43 0.67 18.07
N VAL A 63 -23.11 1.60 17.17
CA VAL A 63 -22.09 1.39 16.12
C VAL A 63 -21.15 2.58 16.04
N TYR A 64 -19.85 2.27 15.97
CA TYR A 64 -18.79 3.21 15.57
C TYR A 64 -18.32 2.85 14.16
N ALA A 65 -18.08 3.85 13.32
CA ALA A 65 -17.65 3.66 11.95
C ALA A 65 -16.63 4.72 11.52
N LEU A 66 -15.62 4.29 10.77
CA LEU A 66 -14.71 5.15 10.01
C LEU A 66 -14.95 4.86 8.53
N ASN A 67 -15.54 5.81 7.82
CA ASN A 67 -16.01 5.61 6.45
C ASN A 67 -15.31 6.60 5.51
N LEU A 68 -14.39 6.07 4.70
CA LEU A 68 -13.49 6.87 3.90
C LEU A 68 -13.71 6.66 2.40
N SER A 69 -13.96 7.75 1.69
CA SER A 69 -14.11 7.74 0.24
C SER A 69 -13.47 8.98 -0.40
N PRO A 70 -12.93 8.88 -1.63
CA PRO A 70 -12.49 10.05 -2.38
C PRO A 70 -13.59 11.10 -2.54
N SER A 71 -13.22 12.35 -2.79
CA SER A 71 -14.20 13.39 -3.14
C SER A 71 -14.93 13.03 -4.44
N GLY A 72 -16.22 13.35 -4.53
CA GLY A 72 -17.05 13.08 -5.72
C GLY A 72 -17.65 11.67 -5.82
N THR A 73 -17.54 10.84 -4.78
CA THR A 73 -18.14 9.48 -4.73
C THR A 73 -19.58 9.44 -4.20
N GLY A 74 -20.18 10.60 -3.91
CA GLY A 74 -21.56 10.69 -3.44
C GLY A 74 -21.75 10.69 -1.91
N LYS A 75 -20.68 10.82 -1.11
CA LYS A 75 -20.72 10.86 0.37
C LYS A 75 -21.86 11.73 0.93
N GLY A 76 -21.79 13.05 0.72
CA GLY A 76 -22.78 13.99 1.26
C GLY A 76 -24.19 13.75 0.68
N HIS A 77 -24.28 13.36 -0.60
CA HIS A 77 -25.56 13.04 -1.21
C HIS A 77 -26.23 11.81 -0.57
N SER A 78 -25.47 10.74 -0.31
CA SER A 78 -26.00 9.55 0.36
C SER A 78 -26.39 9.80 1.82
N THR A 79 -25.65 10.66 2.53
CA THR A 79 -25.99 11.07 3.89
C THR A 79 -27.32 11.84 3.90
N SER A 80 -27.48 12.82 3.02
CA SER A 80 -28.72 13.60 2.89
C SER A 80 -29.92 12.71 2.52
N ILE A 81 -29.78 11.76 1.60
CA ILE A 81 -30.87 10.80 1.31
C ILE A 81 -31.31 10.06 2.57
N ILE A 82 -30.36 9.56 3.38
CA ILE A 82 -30.74 8.83 4.59
C ILE A 82 -31.40 9.78 5.61
N GLU A 83 -30.80 10.94 5.87
CA GLU A 83 -31.30 11.89 6.88
C GLU A 83 -32.65 12.49 6.51
N ASP A 84 -32.80 12.90 5.25
CA ASP A 84 -33.94 13.69 4.78
C ASP A 84 -35.06 12.84 4.18
N GLU A 85 -34.77 11.62 3.68
CA GLU A 85 -35.79 10.76 3.04
C GLU A 85 -36.04 9.45 3.82
N VAL A 86 -35.09 8.96 4.63
CA VAL A 86 -35.25 7.65 5.31
C VAL A 86 -35.55 7.79 6.81
N ILE A 87 -34.77 8.58 7.55
CA ILE A 87 -34.91 8.66 9.01
C ILE A 87 -35.63 9.93 9.49
N HIS A 88 -35.97 10.86 8.60
CA HIS A 88 -36.60 12.15 8.94
C HIS A 88 -37.85 11.97 9.81
N GLN A 89 -38.81 11.12 9.39
CA GLN A 89 -40.03 10.88 10.16
C GLN A 89 -39.78 10.27 11.54
N PHE A 90 -38.84 9.31 11.64
CA PHE A 90 -38.42 8.77 12.94
C PHE A 90 -37.84 9.85 13.83
N ARG A 91 -36.97 10.71 13.29
CA ARG A 91 -36.32 11.79 14.02
C ARG A 91 -37.36 12.78 14.56
N ASP A 92 -38.28 13.22 13.72
CA ASP A 92 -39.31 14.19 14.09
C ASP A 92 -40.21 13.62 15.19
N ARG A 93 -40.76 12.42 14.99
CA ARG A 93 -41.57 11.74 15.99
C ARG A 93 -40.81 11.45 17.30
N PHE A 94 -39.53 11.11 17.21
CA PHE A 94 -38.73 10.86 18.40
C PHE A 94 -38.51 12.14 19.21
N LEU A 95 -38.14 13.25 18.56
CA LEU A 95 -37.81 14.51 19.24
C LEU A 95 -39.05 15.25 19.74
N GLU A 96 -40.13 15.27 18.96
CA GLU A 96 -41.32 16.08 19.23
C GLU A 96 -42.33 15.35 20.13
N GLU A 97 -42.41 14.02 20.05
CA GLU A 97 -43.40 13.23 20.77
C GLU A 97 -42.73 12.27 21.78
N THR A 98 -41.90 11.36 21.30
CA THR A 98 -41.49 10.18 22.09
C THR A 98 -40.56 10.53 23.25
N PHE A 99 -39.52 11.33 22.99
CA PHE A 99 -38.54 11.72 24.00
C PHE A 99 -39.17 12.58 25.12
N PRO A 100 -39.99 13.60 24.82
CA PRO A 100 -40.76 14.32 25.84
C PRO A 100 -41.65 13.40 26.68
N LEU A 101 -42.41 12.49 26.07
CA LEU A 101 -43.29 11.56 26.80
C LEU A 101 -42.50 10.60 27.71
N LEU A 102 -41.37 10.08 27.24
CA LEU A 102 -40.49 9.23 28.06
C LEU A 102 -39.90 10.02 29.24
N ALA A 103 -39.53 11.28 29.03
CA ALA A 103 -39.09 12.16 30.11
C ALA A 103 -40.22 12.40 31.11
N GLU A 104 -41.41 12.79 30.68
CA GLU A 104 -42.58 12.97 31.57
C GLU A 104 -42.90 11.72 32.39
N ARG A 105 -42.70 10.52 31.82
CA ARG A 105 -42.86 9.25 32.55
C ARG A 105 -41.75 8.99 33.57
N ASN A 106 -40.50 9.30 33.24
CA ASN A 106 -39.34 8.89 34.05
C ASN A 106 -38.93 9.93 35.11
N LEU A 107 -39.14 11.23 34.88
CA LEU A 107 -38.82 12.27 35.85
C LEU A 107 -39.53 12.08 37.21
N PRO A 108 -40.83 11.70 37.28
CA PRO A 108 -41.50 11.35 38.54
C PRO A 108 -40.90 10.13 39.25
N VAL A 109 -40.45 9.12 38.50
CA VAL A 109 -39.77 7.95 39.07
C VAL A 109 -38.44 8.37 39.71
N LEU A 110 -37.68 9.24 39.03
CA LEU A 110 -36.43 9.77 39.55
C LEU A 110 -36.65 10.66 40.79
N ALA A 111 -37.68 11.52 40.77
CA ALA A 111 -38.06 12.38 41.88
C ALA A 111 -38.41 11.55 43.13
N ASN A 112 -39.27 10.54 42.99
CA ASN A 112 -39.61 9.62 44.08
C ASN A 112 -38.37 8.94 44.67
N LYS A 113 -37.46 8.45 43.82
CA LYS A 113 -36.21 7.81 44.26
C LYS A 113 -35.27 8.77 45.00
N ARG A 114 -35.24 10.05 44.62
CA ARG A 114 -34.46 11.09 45.31
C ARG A 114 -35.12 11.52 46.62
N ALA A 115 -36.44 11.69 46.64
CA ALA A 115 -37.23 12.03 47.82
C ALA A 115 -37.07 10.97 48.93
N MET A 116 -37.20 9.68 48.60
CA MET A 116 -36.97 8.58 49.54
C MET A 116 -35.57 8.60 50.15
N ARG A 117 -34.55 9.01 49.39
CA ARG A 117 -33.15 9.03 49.85
C ARG A 117 -32.84 10.26 50.71
N LYS A 118 -33.44 11.40 50.39
CA LYS A 118 -33.23 12.68 51.08
C LYS A 118 -34.22 12.92 52.23
N ASN A 119 -35.23 12.05 52.37
CA ASN A 119 -36.37 12.22 53.28
C ASN A 119 -37.07 13.58 53.09
N SER A 120 -37.32 13.92 51.82
CA SER A 120 -37.98 15.16 51.40
C SER A 120 -39.32 14.87 50.71
N ASP A 121 -40.11 15.92 50.48
CA ASP A 121 -41.39 15.81 49.78
C ASP A 121 -41.19 15.41 48.28
N PRO A 122 -41.91 14.40 47.77
CA PRO A 122 -41.83 13.99 46.36
C PRO A 122 -42.21 15.06 45.34
N ASP A 123 -43.20 15.91 45.64
CA ASP A 123 -43.67 16.96 44.73
C ASP A 123 -42.64 18.09 44.66
N GLU A 124 -42.00 18.44 45.78
CA GLU A 124 -40.89 19.39 45.79
C GLU A 124 -39.67 18.87 45.01
N GLU A 125 -39.31 17.59 45.15
CA GLU A 125 -38.21 17.00 44.38
C GLU A 125 -38.55 16.88 42.89
N LEU A 126 -39.82 16.68 42.52
CA LEU A 126 -40.26 16.65 41.13
C LEU A 126 -40.03 18.01 40.45
N ILE A 127 -40.37 19.12 41.12
CA ILE A 127 -40.09 20.48 40.62
C ILE A 127 -38.58 20.69 40.40
N ARG A 128 -37.74 20.20 41.32
CA ARG A 128 -36.27 20.29 41.20
C ARG A 128 -35.75 19.46 40.03
N VAL A 129 -36.25 18.24 39.86
CA VAL A 129 -35.88 17.32 38.78
C VAL A 129 -36.29 17.90 37.41
N HIS A 130 -37.49 18.48 37.28
CA HIS A 130 -37.89 19.19 36.06
C HIS A 130 -36.98 20.38 35.76
N LYS A 131 -36.70 21.22 36.75
CA LYS A 131 -35.79 22.37 36.58
C LYS A 131 -34.39 21.92 36.15
N GLU A 132 -33.87 20.85 36.75
CA GLU A 132 -32.59 20.24 36.35
C GLU A 132 -32.65 19.74 34.89
N PHE A 133 -33.73 19.08 34.48
CA PHE A 133 -33.89 18.57 33.12
C PHE A 133 -33.91 19.69 32.06
N GLU A 134 -34.61 20.78 32.33
CA GLU A 134 -34.69 21.95 31.44
C GLU A 134 -33.34 22.68 31.32
N GLN A 135 -32.59 22.78 32.42
CA GLN A 135 -31.27 23.43 32.44
C GLN A 135 -30.19 22.71 31.62
N LEU A 136 -30.42 21.46 31.21
CA LEU A 136 -29.46 20.68 30.42
C LEU A 136 -29.48 21.02 28.92
N GLY A 137 -30.37 21.91 28.48
CA GLY A 137 -30.51 22.31 27.08
C GLY A 137 -31.38 21.36 26.25
N SER A 138 -31.66 21.72 25.00
CA SER A 138 -32.40 20.85 24.07
C SER A 138 -31.59 19.61 23.68
N LEU A 139 -32.28 18.52 23.35
CA LEU A 139 -31.61 17.33 22.85
C LEU A 139 -31.15 17.56 21.41
N LEU A 140 -29.86 17.34 21.16
CA LEU A 140 -29.33 17.25 19.79
C LEU A 140 -29.50 15.82 19.27
N PHE A 141 -30.04 15.65 18.07
CA PHE A 141 -30.15 14.32 17.47
C PHE A 141 -28.77 13.76 17.12
N SER A 142 -27.92 14.57 16.51
CA SER A 142 -26.50 14.34 16.27
C SER A 142 -25.72 15.66 16.34
N PHE A 143 -24.38 15.58 16.41
CA PHE A 143 -23.47 16.73 16.43
C PHE A 143 -22.11 16.38 15.82
N ASP A 144 -21.38 17.39 15.33
CA ASP A 144 -20.10 17.22 14.60
C ASP A 144 -18.85 17.43 15.45
N SER A 145 -19.00 18.08 16.61
CA SER A 145 -17.91 18.49 17.48
C SER A 145 -18.42 18.80 18.89
N GLY A 146 -17.52 18.78 19.88
CA GLY A 146 -17.91 19.06 21.25
C GLY A 146 -16.77 18.97 22.25
N THR A 147 -17.12 18.95 23.53
CA THR A 147 -16.18 18.80 24.65
C THR A 147 -16.63 17.67 25.58
N SER A 148 -15.73 17.09 26.38
CA SER A 148 -16.12 16.02 27.32
C SER A 148 -17.24 16.43 28.30
N PRO A 149 -17.26 17.66 28.85
CA PRO A 149 -18.35 18.12 29.70
C PRO A 149 -19.70 18.17 28.98
N ALA A 150 -19.74 18.65 27.74
CA ALA A 150 -20.98 18.72 26.95
C ALA A 150 -21.56 17.31 26.69
N VAL A 151 -20.71 16.35 26.29
CA VAL A 151 -21.14 14.94 26.12
C VAL A 151 -21.69 14.36 27.42
N LYS A 152 -21.05 14.64 28.56
CA LYS A 152 -21.51 14.18 29.88
C LYS A 152 -22.81 14.87 30.33
N GLN A 153 -23.01 16.14 29.97
CA GLN A 153 -24.24 16.89 30.22
C GLN A 153 -25.41 16.31 29.41
N MET A 154 -25.22 16.10 28.11
CA MET A 154 -26.22 15.47 27.24
C MET A 154 -26.56 14.06 27.74
N ARG A 155 -25.55 13.26 28.10
CA ARG A 155 -25.72 11.95 28.73
C ARG A 155 -26.59 12.03 29.98
N HIS A 156 -26.39 13.04 30.83
CA HIS A 156 -27.18 13.24 32.04
C HIS A 156 -28.66 13.49 31.71
N LYS A 157 -28.95 14.33 30.71
CA LYS A 157 -30.32 14.58 30.22
C LYS A 157 -30.97 13.29 29.71
N LEU A 158 -30.25 12.52 28.91
CA LEU A 158 -30.72 11.23 28.41
C LEU A 158 -31.05 10.26 29.55
N LEU A 159 -30.18 10.17 30.58
CA LEU A 159 -30.43 9.32 31.75
C LEU A 159 -31.66 9.76 32.56
N MET A 160 -31.91 11.06 32.66
CA MET A 160 -33.13 11.59 33.28
C MET A 160 -34.40 11.22 32.50
N ALA A 161 -34.33 11.17 31.18
CA ALA A 161 -35.45 10.75 30.32
C ALA A 161 -35.59 9.22 30.19
N ASP A 162 -34.58 8.45 30.59
CA ASP A 162 -34.45 7.02 30.28
C ASP A 162 -34.65 6.66 28.79
N ALA A 163 -34.23 7.59 27.93
CA ALA A 163 -34.36 7.49 26.48
C ALA A 163 -33.10 8.04 25.78
N GLY A 164 -33.00 7.81 24.48
CA GLY A 164 -32.04 8.43 23.57
C GLY A 164 -30.59 7.93 23.65
N SER A 165 -29.80 8.39 22.68
CA SER A 165 -28.38 8.10 22.49
C SER A 165 -27.57 9.38 22.23
N VAL A 166 -26.24 9.29 22.36
CA VAL A 166 -25.32 10.36 21.96
C VAL A 166 -24.72 10.01 20.60
N ASN A 167 -24.98 10.81 19.57
CA ASN A 167 -24.56 10.50 18.19
C ASN A 167 -23.57 11.56 17.69
N LEU A 168 -22.32 11.14 17.45
CA LEU A 168 -21.25 11.98 16.93
C LEU A 168 -21.05 11.69 15.44
N GLU A 169 -21.10 12.72 14.61
CA GLU A 169 -21.01 12.64 13.14
C GLU A 169 -19.97 13.65 12.66
N ILE A 170 -18.71 13.21 12.52
CA ILE A 170 -17.62 14.10 12.10
C ILE A 170 -17.45 13.99 10.59
N ASP A 171 -17.69 15.07 9.86
CA ASP A 171 -17.30 15.18 8.46
C ASP A 171 -15.83 15.65 8.30
N GLU A 172 -15.22 15.27 7.18
CA GLU A 172 -13.82 15.54 6.85
C GLU A 172 -12.86 15.25 8.02
N ILE A 173 -12.90 14.02 8.54
CA ILE A 173 -12.13 13.54 9.69
C ILE A 173 -10.62 13.79 9.53
N GLY A 174 -10.08 13.81 8.31
CA GLY A 174 -8.67 14.19 8.08
C GLY A 174 -8.32 15.61 8.57
N LEU A 175 -9.29 16.52 8.64
CA LEU A 175 -9.11 17.87 9.17
C LEU A 175 -9.54 17.97 10.64
N ASN A 176 -10.54 17.19 11.05
CA ASN A 176 -11.20 17.31 12.34
C ASN A 176 -10.74 16.31 13.41
N LEU A 177 -9.89 15.34 13.07
CA LEU A 177 -9.43 14.28 13.99
C LEU A 177 -8.75 14.86 15.23
N VAL A 178 -7.72 15.70 15.03
CA VAL A 178 -6.91 16.23 16.14
C VAL A 178 -7.75 17.13 17.05
N GLY A 179 -8.60 17.99 16.46
CA GLY A 179 -9.48 18.90 17.20
C GLY A 179 -10.50 18.19 18.09
N ASN A 180 -10.91 16.96 17.76
CA ASN A 180 -11.94 16.21 18.47
C ASN A 180 -11.39 15.08 19.38
N THR A 181 -10.06 15.03 19.60
CA THR A 181 -9.40 13.98 20.41
C THR A 181 -10.02 13.82 21.81
N GLU A 182 -10.45 14.93 22.43
CA GLU A 182 -11.05 14.91 23.77
C GLU A 182 -12.38 14.14 23.80
N VAL A 183 -13.27 14.41 22.83
CA VAL A 183 -14.55 13.72 22.67
C VAL A 183 -14.34 12.26 22.32
N LEU A 184 -13.41 11.98 21.39
CA LEU A 184 -13.06 10.62 21.00
C LEU A 184 -12.59 9.79 22.22
N THR A 185 -11.79 10.39 23.11
CA THR A 185 -11.38 9.73 24.36
C THR A 185 -12.58 9.31 25.22
N VAL A 186 -13.60 10.17 25.35
CA VAL A 186 -14.83 9.84 26.09
C VAL A 186 -15.64 8.74 25.39
N PHE A 187 -15.71 8.77 24.06
CA PHE A 187 -16.42 7.78 23.26
C PHE A 187 -15.79 6.38 23.38
N LEU A 188 -14.47 6.27 23.59
CA LEU A 188 -13.81 4.99 23.86
C LEU A 188 -14.36 4.30 25.11
N GLU A 189 -14.60 5.03 26.20
CA GLU A 189 -15.17 4.49 27.43
C GLU A 189 -16.64 4.09 27.26
N LEU A 190 -17.40 4.89 26.50
CA LEU A 190 -18.84 4.71 26.34
C LEU A 190 -19.23 3.50 25.48
N TYR A 191 -18.38 3.07 24.53
CA TYR A 191 -18.80 2.08 23.52
C TYR A 191 -19.31 0.75 24.08
N ASP A 192 -18.59 0.15 25.04
CA ASP A 192 -18.83 -1.24 25.43
C ASP A 192 -20.18 -1.39 26.15
N LYS A 193 -20.38 -0.60 27.21
CA LYS A 193 -21.55 -0.67 28.11
C LYS A 193 -22.28 0.67 28.31
N GLY A 194 -21.92 1.74 27.58
CA GLY A 194 -22.53 3.06 27.76
C GLY A 194 -22.18 3.75 29.08
N LYS A 195 -21.04 3.40 29.69
CA LYS A 195 -20.61 3.89 31.01
C LYS A 195 -19.38 4.75 30.87
N VAL A 196 -19.37 5.88 31.57
CA VAL A 196 -18.23 6.79 31.67
C VAL A 196 -18.19 7.34 33.08
N LYS A 197 -16.99 7.63 33.59
CA LYS A 197 -16.84 8.30 34.90
C LYS A 197 -16.89 9.82 34.75
N THR A 198 -17.58 10.48 35.67
CA THR A 198 -17.59 11.95 35.73
C THR A 198 -16.25 12.47 36.22
N LYS A 199 -15.71 13.50 35.56
CA LYS A 199 -14.47 14.15 36.00
C LYS A 199 -14.77 14.97 37.26
N LEU A 200 -13.94 14.84 38.30
CA LEU A 200 -14.12 15.62 39.52
C LEU A 200 -13.72 17.08 39.26
N VAL A 201 -14.70 17.98 39.31
CA VAL A 201 -14.51 19.44 39.24
C VAL A 201 -14.93 20.09 40.56
N LYS A 202 -14.31 21.23 40.90
CA LYS A 202 -14.73 22.03 42.06
C LYS A 202 -16.17 22.50 41.84
N SER A 203 -17.01 22.35 42.85
CA SER A 203 -18.39 22.85 42.81
C SER A 203 -18.38 24.34 43.15
N THR A 204 -18.84 25.19 42.25
CA THR A 204 -18.97 26.66 42.45
C THR A 204 -20.40 27.11 42.17
N SER A 205 -20.72 28.38 42.42
CA SER A 205 -22.01 28.98 42.01
C SER A 205 -22.25 28.87 40.51
N ASP A 206 -21.18 29.00 39.73
CA ASP A 206 -21.22 29.04 38.27
C ASP A 206 -21.09 27.64 37.65
N ASN A 207 -20.60 26.65 38.41
CA ASN A 207 -20.45 25.26 38.02
C ASN A 207 -20.85 24.33 39.17
N SER A 208 -22.15 24.12 39.32
CA SER A 208 -22.70 23.14 40.25
C SER A 208 -22.66 21.74 39.65
N ARG A 209 -22.38 20.73 40.47
CA ARG A 209 -22.40 19.33 40.03
C ARG A 209 -23.81 18.78 40.11
N PHE A 210 -24.29 18.17 39.03
CA PHE A 210 -25.53 17.41 39.06
C PHE A 210 -25.39 16.15 39.93
N GLU A 211 -26.51 15.74 40.53
CA GLU A 211 -26.56 14.50 41.30
C GLU A 211 -26.40 13.31 40.34
N GLU A 212 -25.38 12.46 40.57
CA GLU A 212 -25.05 11.37 39.65
C GLU A 212 -26.22 10.40 39.44
N ILE A 213 -26.60 10.19 38.18
CA ILE A 213 -27.51 9.12 37.77
C ILE A 213 -26.68 7.96 37.24
N LYS A 214 -26.72 6.83 37.95
CA LYS A 214 -26.09 5.60 37.49
C LYS A 214 -26.94 4.97 36.40
N GLY A 215 -26.34 4.74 35.24
CA GLY A 215 -27.01 4.12 34.10
C GLY A 215 -26.09 3.95 32.92
N THR A 216 -26.65 3.47 31.82
CA THR A 216 -25.96 3.23 30.55
C THR A 216 -26.57 4.11 29.48
N THR A 217 -25.74 4.71 28.65
CA THR A 217 -26.20 5.54 27.53
C THR A 217 -25.50 5.04 26.27
N PRO A 218 -26.24 4.54 25.27
CA PRO A 218 -25.64 4.12 24.01
C PRO A 218 -25.10 5.34 23.27
N THR A 219 -24.02 5.13 22.52
CA THR A 219 -23.36 6.18 21.75
C THR A 219 -22.99 5.68 20.37
N ASN A 220 -23.27 6.44 19.33
CA ASN A 220 -22.87 6.12 17.95
C ASN A 220 -21.87 7.13 17.43
N MET A 221 -20.96 6.68 16.58
CA MET A 221 -19.94 7.55 15.99
C MET A 221 -19.76 7.24 14.52
N MET A 222 -19.85 8.26 13.67
CA MET A 222 -19.52 8.17 12.26
C MET A 222 -18.42 9.18 11.96
N LEU A 223 -17.30 8.69 11.43
CA LEU A 223 -16.16 9.49 11.01
C LEU A 223 -16.02 9.41 9.50
N PHE A 224 -16.43 10.48 8.81
CA PHE A 224 -16.39 10.59 7.36
C PHE A 224 -15.15 11.33 6.90
N GLY A 225 -14.58 10.95 5.76
CA GLY A 225 -13.59 11.82 5.14
C GLY A 225 -12.86 11.24 3.95
N THR A 226 -11.96 12.05 3.41
CA THR A 226 -11.17 11.67 2.24
C THR A 226 -9.88 10.93 2.64
N PRO A 227 -9.58 9.74 2.07
CA PRO A 227 -8.34 9.02 2.33
C PRO A 227 -7.06 9.82 2.08
N SER A 228 -7.04 10.79 1.16
CA SER A 228 -5.84 11.59 0.89
C SER A 228 -5.50 12.58 2.00
N LYS A 229 -6.51 13.03 2.77
CA LYS A 229 -6.34 13.99 3.87
C LYS A 229 -5.95 13.33 5.18
N LEU A 230 -6.39 12.09 5.37
CA LEU A 230 -6.11 11.32 6.59
C LEU A 230 -4.76 10.59 6.55
N PHE A 231 -4.30 10.21 5.36
CA PHE A 231 -3.05 9.48 5.13
C PHE A 231 -2.03 10.36 4.40
N ASP A 232 -1.67 11.45 5.07
CA ASP A 232 -0.78 12.50 4.57
C ASP A 232 0.71 12.23 4.85
N GLY A 233 1.04 11.13 5.54
CA GLY A 233 2.39 10.81 5.99
C GLY A 233 2.88 11.68 7.15
N ALA A 234 2.00 12.47 7.78
CA ALA A 234 2.34 13.45 8.79
C ALA A 234 1.60 13.21 10.12
N ALA A 235 1.40 14.27 10.90
CA ALA A 235 0.86 14.19 12.27
C ALA A 235 -0.57 13.63 12.32
N THR A 236 -1.40 13.93 11.32
CA THR A 236 -2.78 13.42 11.24
C THR A 236 -2.81 11.91 11.06
N GLU A 237 -1.98 11.37 10.16
CA GLU A 237 -1.87 9.92 9.97
C GLU A 237 -1.36 9.24 11.25
N GLN A 238 -0.34 9.80 11.91
CA GLN A 238 0.14 9.28 13.21
C GLN A 238 -0.94 9.29 14.29
N ALA A 239 -1.74 10.37 14.36
CA ALA A 239 -2.86 10.46 15.29
C ALA A 239 -3.93 9.39 15.00
N LEU A 240 -4.21 9.10 13.72
CA LEU A 240 -5.12 8.02 13.35
C LEU A 240 -4.60 6.66 13.82
N TYR A 241 -3.33 6.33 13.54
CA TYR A 241 -2.76 5.05 13.98
C TYR A 241 -2.80 4.91 15.51
N SER A 242 -2.45 5.97 16.24
CA SER A 242 -2.58 6.01 17.70
C SER A 242 -4.03 5.80 18.17
N MET A 243 -4.99 6.45 17.52
CA MET A 243 -6.42 6.26 17.80
C MET A 243 -6.85 4.79 17.58
N LEU A 244 -6.46 4.20 16.45
CA LEU A 244 -6.77 2.81 16.12
C LEU A 244 -6.20 1.85 17.17
N ASP A 245 -4.94 2.04 17.53
CA ASP A 245 -4.19 1.25 18.51
C ASP A 245 -4.78 1.35 19.93
N THR A 246 -5.17 2.56 20.36
CA THR A 246 -5.80 2.82 21.67
C THR A 246 -7.16 2.11 21.84
N GLY A 247 -7.71 1.58 20.74
CA GLY A 247 -8.85 0.66 20.79
C GLY A 247 -10.02 1.08 19.92
N TYR A 248 -9.81 1.92 18.91
CA TYR A 248 -10.81 2.14 17.87
C TYR A 248 -10.79 1.04 16.80
N ALA A 249 -9.65 0.38 16.55
CA ALA A 249 -9.56 -0.78 15.65
C ALA A 249 -10.58 -1.87 16.04
N ARG A 250 -10.67 -2.18 17.33
CA ARG A 250 -11.61 -3.17 17.87
C ARG A 250 -13.09 -2.76 17.87
N ARG A 251 -13.41 -1.46 17.68
CA ARG A 251 -14.78 -0.92 17.83
C ARG A 251 -15.41 -0.41 16.54
N CYS A 252 -14.58 0.09 15.63
CA CYS A 252 -15.07 0.67 14.39
C CYS A 252 -15.37 -0.40 13.34
N LEU A 253 -16.45 -0.18 12.60
CA LEU A 253 -16.59 -0.63 11.23
C LEU A 253 -15.78 0.29 10.31
N PHE A 254 -15.33 -0.24 9.19
CA PHE A 254 -14.46 0.44 8.25
C PHE A 254 -15.06 0.32 6.86
N GLY A 255 -15.40 1.48 6.27
CA GLY A 255 -15.64 1.58 4.84
C GLY A 255 -14.46 2.28 4.19
N TYR A 256 -13.95 1.72 3.10
CA TYR A 256 -12.77 2.26 2.42
C TYR A 256 -12.90 2.08 0.91
N LEU A 257 -12.96 3.20 0.19
CA LEU A 257 -12.90 3.23 -1.28
C LEU A 257 -11.54 3.77 -1.72
N LYS A 258 -10.84 3.02 -2.58
CA LYS A 258 -9.56 3.45 -3.15
C LYS A 258 -9.73 4.50 -4.26
N GLY A 259 -10.85 4.44 -4.97
CA GLY A 259 -11.18 5.30 -6.11
C GLY A 259 -12.70 5.38 -6.31
N ALA A 260 -13.15 6.31 -7.13
CA ALA A 260 -14.53 6.33 -7.60
C ALA A 260 -14.67 5.28 -8.71
N SER A 261 -15.44 4.21 -8.48
CA SER A 261 -15.85 3.29 -9.53
C SER A 261 -17.22 3.74 -10.01
N LYS A 262 -17.25 4.40 -11.17
CA LYS A 262 -18.49 4.83 -11.84
C LYS A 262 -18.71 3.94 -13.04
N ASN A 263 -19.96 3.57 -13.28
CA ASN A 263 -20.33 2.95 -14.54
C ASN A 263 -20.40 4.03 -15.62
N LEU A 264 -19.39 4.08 -16.50
CA LEU A 264 -19.26 5.09 -17.56
C LEU A 264 -20.04 4.73 -18.82
N ASP A 265 -20.60 3.52 -18.89
CA ASP A 265 -21.28 3.00 -20.09
C ASP A 265 -22.80 3.29 -20.09
N LEU A 266 -23.32 4.00 -19.08
CA LEU A 266 -24.74 4.35 -18.98
C LEU A 266 -25.11 5.54 -19.88
N THR A 267 -26.22 5.45 -20.60
CA THR A 267 -26.76 6.58 -21.36
C THR A 267 -27.45 7.59 -20.44
N PRO A 268 -27.60 8.87 -20.85
CA PRO A 268 -28.33 9.87 -20.09
C PRO A 268 -29.76 9.44 -19.71
N GLU A 269 -30.45 8.73 -20.61
CA GLU A 269 -31.80 8.21 -20.37
C GLU A 269 -31.80 7.15 -19.27
N GLN A 270 -30.84 6.22 -19.30
CA GLN A 270 -30.69 5.20 -18.26
C GLN A 270 -30.37 5.81 -16.89
N VAL A 271 -29.52 6.85 -16.86
CA VAL A 271 -29.23 7.60 -15.64
C VAL A 271 -30.49 8.28 -15.10
N TYR A 272 -31.26 8.92 -15.96
CA TYR A 272 -32.51 9.59 -15.58
C TYR A 272 -33.53 8.58 -15.02
N GLU A 273 -33.73 7.44 -15.69
CA GLU A 273 -34.61 6.37 -15.21
C GLU A 273 -34.17 5.81 -13.85
N LEU A 274 -32.86 5.60 -13.63
CA LEU A 274 -32.33 5.15 -12.35
C LEU A 274 -32.55 6.18 -11.23
N GLN A 275 -32.45 7.48 -11.54
CA GLN A 275 -32.63 8.56 -10.57
C GLN A 275 -34.11 8.87 -10.28
N THR A 276 -35.01 8.62 -11.23
CA THR A 276 -36.44 8.96 -11.15
C THR A 276 -37.37 7.76 -10.97
N SER A 277 -36.79 6.57 -10.78
CA SER A 277 -37.55 5.33 -10.57
C SER A 277 -38.60 5.47 -9.46
N GLN A 278 -39.88 5.32 -9.83
CA GLN A 278 -41.00 5.36 -8.87
C GLN A 278 -40.90 4.25 -7.82
N GLN A 279 -40.42 3.06 -8.20
CA GLN A 279 -40.23 1.94 -7.28
C GLN A 279 -39.20 2.26 -6.18
N THR A 280 -38.14 3.00 -6.53
CA THR A 280 -37.14 3.47 -5.58
C THR A 280 -37.77 4.43 -4.57
N ASN A 281 -38.56 5.40 -5.03
CA ASN A 281 -39.22 6.37 -4.16
C ASN A 281 -40.24 5.69 -3.23
N GLN A 282 -41.03 4.75 -3.76
CA GLN A 282 -41.97 3.98 -2.96
C GLN A 282 -41.28 3.21 -1.83
N PHE A 283 -40.15 2.54 -2.10
CA PHE A 283 -39.42 1.82 -1.05
C PHE A 283 -38.88 2.77 0.04
N LEU A 284 -38.38 3.95 -0.34
CA LEU A 284 -37.87 4.93 0.63
C LEU A 284 -39.00 5.44 1.53
N GLU A 285 -40.17 5.76 0.97
CA GLU A 285 -41.37 6.13 1.74
C GLU A 285 -41.81 4.99 2.67
N GLU A 286 -41.95 3.76 2.17
CA GLU A 286 -42.32 2.60 2.99
C GLU A 286 -41.34 2.34 4.13
N LEU A 287 -40.04 2.55 3.88
CA LEU A 287 -39.01 2.42 4.90
C LEU A 287 -39.10 3.56 5.91
N ALA A 288 -39.31 4.81 5.48
CA ALA A 288 -39.50 5.96 6.37
C ALA A 288 -40.70 5.75 7.32
N ASP A 289 -41.85 5.35 6.78
CA ASP A 289 -43.07 5.05 7.55
C ASP A 289 -42.86 3.85 8.50
N LYS A 290 -42.04 2.86 8.10
CA LYS A 290 -41.65 1.75 8.98
C LYS A 290 -40.80 2.27 10.14
N LEU A 291 -39.80 3.10 9.88
CA LEU A 291 -38.93 3.65 10.92
C LEU A 291 -39.69 4.60 11.83
N GLU A 292 -40.58 5.46 11.32
CA GLU A 292 -41.46 6.31 12.13
C GLU A 292 -42.25 5.51 13.17
N ARG A 293 -42.83 4.38 12.77
CA ARG A 293 -43.55 3.48 13.70
C ARG A 293 -42.65 2.89 14.78
N LEU A 294 -41.35 2.69 14.50
CA LEU A 294 -40.39 2.23 15.49
C LEU A 294 -40.05 3.31 16.54
N ALA A 295 -40.34 4.59 16.27
CA ALA A 295 -40.21 5.65 17.28
C ALA A 295 -41.28 5.55 18.38
N ASP A 296 -42.33 4.75 18.22
CA ASP A 296 -43.39 4.63 19.21
C ASP A 296 -42.87 4.23 20.61
N ILE A 297 -43.45 4.82 21.66
CA ILE A 297 -43.07 4.58 23.06
C ILE A 297 -43.11 3.10 23.47
N ILE A 298 -43.91 2.27 22.80
CA ILE A 298 -43.98 0.82 23.03
C ILE A 298 -42.63 0.14 22.72
N ASN A 299 -41.85 0.70 21.79
CA ASN A 299 -40.54 0.19 21.40
C ASN A 299 -39.39 0.71 22.26
N ALA A 300 -39.66 1.60 23.23
CA ALA A 300 -38.64 2.13 24.12
C ALA A 300 -38.10 1.06 25.07
N ASN A 301 -36.78 1.04 25.27
CA ASN A 301 -36.04 0.07 26.08
C ASN A 301 -36.29 -1.40 25.66
N LYS A 302 -36.54 -1.65 24.36
CA LYS A 302 -36.74 -3.00 23.83
C LYS A 302 -35.53 -3.89 24.15
N ARG A 303 -35.80 -5.04 24.78
CA ARG A 303 -34.79 -6.03 25.14
C ARG A 303 -34.86 -7.23 24.20
N LEU A 304 -33.91 -7.29 23.27
CA LEU A 304 -33.77 -8.41 22.34
C LEU A 304 -33.15 -9.59 23.07
N VAL A 305 -33.93 -10.65 23.26
CA VAL A 305 -33.42 -11.89 23.86
C VAL A 305 -32.60 -12.65 22.83
N MET A 306 -31.50 -13.26 23.27
CA MET A 306 -30.69 -14.13 22.42
C MET A 306 -30.87 -15.59 22.87
N SER A 307 -31.26 -16.45 21.92
CA SER A 307 -31.38 -17.88 22.18
C SER A 307 -30.01 -18.52 22.46
N ARG A 308 -30.01 -19.73 23.03
CA ARG A 308 -28.78 -20.51 23.22
C ARG A 308 -28.06 -20.76 21.89
N ASP A 309 -28.80 -21.06 20.83
CA ASP A 309 -28.21 -21.41 19.53
C ASP A 309 -27.58 -20.19 18.86
N THR A 310 -28.24 -19.03 18.89
CA THR A 310 -27.63 -17.77 18.42
C THR A 310 -26.38 -17.41 19.24
N SER A 311 -26.42 -17.64 20.56
CA SER A 311 -25.27 -17.42 21.44
C SER A 311 -24.09 -18.32 21.08
N LEU A 312 -24.34 -19.60 20.78
CA LEU A 312 -23.32 -20.55 20.36
C LEU A 312 -22.73 -20.18 18.99
N GLU A 313 -23.54 -19.73 18.04
CA GLU A 313 -23.06 -19.28 16.73
C GLU A 313 -22.15 -18.05 16.87
N LEU A 314 -22.50 -17.09 17.74
CA LEU A 314 -21.63 -15.94 18.05
C LEU A 314 -20.32 -16.37 18.72
N ILE A 315 -20.36 -17.32 19.66
CA ILE A 315 -19.15 -17.87 20.30
C ILE A 315 -18.30 -18.60 19.28
N GLN A 316 -18.90 -19.36 18.37
CA GLN A 316 -18.18 -20.03 17.28
C GLN A 316 -17.44 -19.01 16.39
N TYR A 317 -18.11 -17.90 16.05
CA TYR A 317 -17.48 -16.81 15.30
C TYR A 317 -16.34 -16.15 16.09
N LYS A 318 -16.55 -15.86 17.38
CA LYS A 318 -15.51 -15.34 18.27
C LYS A 318 -14.25 -16.21 18.25
N LEU A 319 -14.41 -17.53 18.46
CA LEU A 319 -13.29 -18.47 18.48
C LEU A 319 -12.57 -18.55 17.13
N LEU A 320 -13.31 -18.43 16.02
CA LEU A 320 -12.72 -18.36 14.69
C LEU A 320 -11.84 -17.11 14.53
N CYS A 321 -12.35 -15.95 14.93
CA CYS A 321 -11.62 -14.69 14.90
C CYS A 321 -10.36 -14.72 15.77
N GLU A 322 -10.47 -15.22 17.01
CA GLU A 322 -9.33 -15.35 17.93
C GLU A 322 -8.25 -16.28 17.35
N LYS A 323 -8.64 -17.44 16.82
CA LYS A 323 -7.71 -18.38 16.18
C LYS A 323 -6.98 -17.76 14.98
N GLN A 324 -7.69 -16.99 14.15
CA GLN A 324 -7.09 -16.33 13.01
C GLN A 324 -6.15 -15.19 13.44
N ALA A 325 -6.53 -14.41 14.47
CA ALA A 325 -5.69 -13.37 15.03
C ALA A 325 -4.40 -13.95 15.65
N ASP A 326 -4.48 -15.07 16.36
CA ASP A 326 -3.31 -15.74 16.94
C ASP A 326 -2.32 -16.23 15.88
N ALA A 327 -2.81 -16.61 14.69
CA ALA A 327 -1.98 -17.00 13.56
C ALA A 327 -1.28 -15.80 12.85
N MET A 328 -1.66 -14.56 13.15
CA MET A 328 -1.03 -13.37 12.57
C MET A 328 0.29 -13.02 13.26
N PRO A 329 1.26 -12.41 12.53
CA PRO A 329 2.52 -11.95 13.10
C PRO A 329 2.35 -11.02 14.31
N GLU A 330 3.24 -11.12 15.30
CA GLU A 330 3.14 -10.34 16.55
C GLU A 330 3.15 -8.82 16.32
N HIS A 331 3.92 -8.34 15.36
CA HIS A 331 4.03 -6.91 15.05
C HIS A 331 2.76 -6.30 14.41
N ASP A 332 1.77 -7.12 14.04
CA ASP A 332 0.51 -6.66 13.42
C ASP A 332 -0.60 -6.44 14.47
N GLU A 333 -0.24 -5.82 15.60
CA GLU A 333 -1.08 -5.68 16.79
C GLU A 333 -2.44 -5.04 16.48
N ILE A 334 -2.46 -4.00 15.65
CA ILE A 334 -3.67 -3.28 15.26
C ILE A 334 -4.66 -4.20 14.51
N ARG A 335 -4.18 -5.02 13.56
CA ARG A 335 -5.04 -5.97 12.85
C ARG A 335 -5.48 -7.12 13.73
N LYS A 336 -4.61 -7.61 14.61
CA LYS A 336 -4.97 -8.63 15.61
C LYS A 336 -6.06 -8.14 16.55
N ALA A 337 -5.97 -6.89 17.01
CA ALA A 337 -6.96 -6.26 17.87
C ALA A 337 -8.31 -6.08 17.16
N GLU A 338 -8.32 -5.67 15.89
CA GLU A 338 -9.54 -5.59 15.08
C GLU A 338 -10.20 -6.96 14.92
N LEU A 339 -9.43 -7.95 14.44
CA LEU A 339 -9.92 -9.29 14.12
C LEU A 339 -10.49 -10.00 15.35
N SER A 340 -9.73 -10.05 16.45
CA SER A 340 -10.16 -10.70 17.70
C SER A 340 -11.46 -10.13 18.29
N HIS A 341 -11.86 -8.90 17.93
CA HIS A 341 -13.03 -8.23 18.46
C HIS A 341 -14.18 -8.08 17.45
N ARG A 342 -14.07 -8.62 16.23
CA ARG A 342 -15.12 -8.56 15.21
C ARG A 342 -16.47 -9.07 15.67
N TYR A 343 -16.47 -10.15 16.46
CA TYR A 343 -17.70 -10.72 17.00
C TYR A 343 -18.54 -9.70 17.80
N PHE A 344 -17.90 -8.77 18.50
CA PHE A 344 -18.61 -7.79 19.33
C PHE A 344 -19.24 -6.68 18.48
N LYS A 345 -18.55 -6.28 17.39
CA LYS A 345 -19.10 -5.38 16.37
C LYS A 345 -20.30 -6.02 15.67
N ALA A 346 -20.17 -7.31 15.31
CA ALA A 346 -21.25 -8.07 14.68
C ALA A 346 -22.47 -8.20 15.59
N LEU A 347 -22.27 -8.49 16.89
CA LEU A 347 -23.36 -8.56 17.87
C LEU A 347 -24.17 -7.26 17.93
N LYS A 348 -23.49 -6.11 18.08
CA LYS A 348 -24.17 -4.81 18.19
C LYS A 348 -24.90 -4.43 16.90
N LEU A 349 -24.29 -4.67 15.74
CA LEU A 349 -24.94 -4.45 14.44
C LEU A 349 -26.14 -5.39 14.21
N ALA A 350 -26.04 -6.66 14.63
CA ALA A 350 -27.16 -7.60 14.57
C ALA A 350 -28.35 -7.15 15.43
N GLY A 351 -28.09 -6.53 16.58
CA GLY A 351 -29.13 -5.91 17.39
C GLY A 351 -29.83 -4.73 16.69
N ALA A 352 -29.08 -3.93 15.93
CA ALA A 352 -29.66 -2.86 15.11
C ALA A 352 -30.57 -3.43 14.01
N TYR A 353 -30.13 -4.48 13.30
CA TYR A 353 -30.96 -5.16 12.30
C TYR A 353 -32.21 -5.78 12.91
N ALA A 354 -32.08 -6.49 14.02
CA ALA A 354 -33.22 -7.09 14.73
C ALA A 354 -34.25 -6.02 15.18
N PHE A 355 -33.80 -4.85 15.62
CA PHE A 355 -34.69 -3.74 15.97
C PHE A 355 -35.42 -3.20 14.75
N VAL A 356 -34.70 -2.96 13.64
CA VAL A 356 -35.30 -2.47 12.38
C VAL A 356 -36.29 -3.47 11.79
N ASP A 357 -36.08 -4.76 11.96
CA ASP A 357 -37.03 -5.80 11.55
C ASP A 357 -38.21 -5.99 12.53
N ASP A 358 -38.30 -5.13 13.56
CA ASP A 358 -39.26 -5.24 14.66
C ASP A 358 -39.25 -6.63 15.33
N SER A 359 -38.12 -7.31 15.27
CA SER A 359 -38.00 -8.67 15.79
C SER A 359 -38.03 -8.67 17.32
N PRO A 360 -38.71 -9.65 17.96
CA PRO A 360 -38.69 -9.78 19.42
C PRO A 360 -37.36 -10.35 19.94
N GLU A 361 -36.56 -10.99 19.08
CA GLU A 361 -35.31 -11.65 19.44
C GLU A 361 -34.20 -11.41 18.43
N LEU A 362 -32.95 -11.64 18.87
CA LEU A 362 -31.80 -11.64 17.98
C LEU A 362 -31.63 -13.05 17.39
N THR A 363 -32.01 -13.20 16.12
CA THR A 363 -31.93 -14.47 15.38
C THR A 363 -30.54 -14.72 14.79
N ILE A 364 -30.26 -15.98 14.44
CA ILE A 364 -29.05 -16.37 13.69
C ILE A 364 -28.97 -15.62 12.35
N GLY A 365 -30.11 -15.35 11.70
CA GLY A 365 -30.15 -14.58 10.44
C GLY A 365 -29.61 -13.16 10.62
N HIS A 366 -30.06 -12.43 11.65
CA HIS A 366 -29.53 -11.09 11.94
C HIS A 366 -28.02 -11.14 12.24
N LEU A 367 -27.58 -12.18 12.94
CA LEU A 367 -26.17 -12.38 13.25
C LEU A 367 -25.34 -12.64 11.97
N HIS A 368 -25.79 -13.52 11.08
CA HIS A 368 -25.12 -13.79 9.79
C HIS A 368 -25.05 -12.53 8.92
N ASN A 369 -26.14 -11.76 8.83
CA ASN A 369 -26.18 -10.48 8.13
C ASN A 369 -25.10 -9.51 8.65
N ALA A 370 -24.97 -9.41 9.96
CA ALA A 370 -23.97 -8.55 10.59
C ALA A 370 -22.54 -9.06 10.42
N ILE A 371 -22.31 -10.37 10.53
CA ILE A 371 -20.99 -10.99 10.31
C ILE A 371 -20.52 -10.72 8.88
N ARG A 372 -21.42 -10.86 7.89
CA ARG A 372 -21.11 -10.58 6.49
C ARG A 372 -20.55 -9.17 6.29
N LEU A 373 -21.21 -8.15 6.85
CA LEU A 373 -20.73 -6.77 6.76
C LEU A 373 -19.44 -6.53 7.56
N VAL A 374 -19.31 -7.11 8.75
CA VAL A 374 -18.12 -6.95 9.59
C VAL A 374 -16.88 -7.56 8.95
N GLU A 375 -17.01 -8.68 8.23
CA GLU A 375 -15.91 -9.31 7.50
C GLU A 375 -15.47 -8.46 6.30
N ASP A 376 -16.40 -7.92 5.51
CA ASP A 376 -16.07 -6.97 4.44
C ASP A 376 -15.41 -5.70 5.00
N SER A 377 -15.90 -5.20 6.13
CA SER A 377 -15.29 -4.10 6.87
C SER A 377 -13.86 -4.44 7.30
N GLY A 378 -13.61 -5.66 7.76
CA GLY A 378 -12.27 -6.12 8.12
C GLY A 378 -11.32 -6.18 6.92
N ALA A 379 -11.83 -6.59 5.76
CA ALA A 379 -11.08 -6.56 4.50
C ALA A 379 -10.72 -5.11 4.09
N ALA A 380 -11.69 -4.18 4.18
CA ALA A 380 -11.45 -2.75 3.95
C ALA A 380 -10.41 -2.17 4.91
N PHE A 381 -10.46 -2.56 6.18
CA PHE A 381 -9.44 -2.19 7.17
C PHE A 381 -8.04 -2.68 6.79
N GLY A 382 -7.93 -3.93 6.35
CA GLY A 382 -6.67 -4.49 5.84
C GLY A 382 -6.10 -3.68 4.67
N GLN A 383 -6.95 -3.28 3.72
CA GLN A 383 -6.56 -2.44 2.60
C GLN A 383 -6.14 -1.02 3.03
N MET A 384 -6.84 -0.46 4.02
CA MET A 384 -6.55 0.87 4.58
C MET A 384 -5.16 0.92 5.22
N LEU A 385 -4.73 -0.15 5.90
CA LEU A 385 -3.41 -0.26 6.54
C LEU A 385 -2.29 -0.63 5.56
N SER A 386 -2.61 -1.28 4.43
CA SER A 386 -1.63 -1.72 3.43
C SER A 386 -1.32 -0.66 2.35
N ARG A 387 -1.47 0.63 2.67
CA ARG A 387 -1.26 1.70 1.68
C ARG A 387 0.22 1.92 1.40
N ASP A 388 0.50 2.34 0.17
CA ASP A 388 1.83 2.74 -0.27
C ASP A 388 2.37 3.85 0.65
N ARG A 389 3.54 3.62 1.25
CA ARG A 389 4.26 4.63 2.02
C ARG A 389 4.68 5.80 1.12
N PRO A 390 4.92 7.00 1.67
CA PRO A 390 5.26 8.20 0.87
C PRO A 390 6.38 7.97 -0.16
N TYR A 391 7.45 7.26 0.21
CA TYR A 391 8.56 6.95 -0.70
C TYR A 391 8.17 5.98 -1.84
N VAL A 392 7.21 5.08 -1.61
CA VAL A 392 6.68 4.19 -2.66
C VAL A 392 5.87 4.98 -3.67
N LYS A 393 5.00 5.88 -3.17
CA LYS A 393 4.22 6.80 -4.01
C LYS A 393 5.14 7.69 -4.84
N LEU A 394 6.22 8.20 -4.25
CA LEU A 394 7.23 9.00 -4.95
C LEU A 394 7.91 8.22 -6.09
N ALA A 395 8.33 6.98 -5.84
CA ALA A 395 8.93 6.14 -6.87
C ALA A 395 7.97 5.88 -8.05
N LYS A 396 6.70 5.56 -7.74
CA LYS A 396 5.65 5.35 -8.75
C LYS A 396 5.34 6.63 -9.52
N TYR A 397 5.29 7.78 -8.84
CA TYR A 397 5.07 9.09 -9.47
C TYR A 397 6.19 9.42 -10.46
N LEU A 398 7.46 9.31 -10.03
CA LEU A 398 8.61 9.59 -10.88
C LEU A 398 8.65 8.67 -12.10
N ALA A 399 8.23 7.41 -11.96
CA ALA A 399 8.14 6.46 -13.07
C ALA A 399 7.00 6.77 -14.07
N ALA A 400 5.91 7.40 -13.60
CA ALA A 400 4.72 7.66 -14.38
C ALA A 400 4.70 9.05 -15.04
N VAL A 401 5.35 10.05 -14.45
CA VAL A 401 5.29 11.45 -14.90
C VAL A 401 5.90 11.66 -16.29
N GLY A 402 6.83 10.80 -16.71
CA GLY A 402 7.37 10.77 -18.08
C GLY A 402 8.23 11.96 -18.50
N LYS A 403 8.45 12.94 -17.60
CA LYS A 403 9.29 14.13 -17.78
C LYS A 403 10.28 14.28 -16.64
N GLU A 404 11.29 15.11 -16.84
CA GLU A 404 12.18 15.54 -15.76
C GLU A 404 11.42 16.47 -14.81
N VAL A 405 11.63 16.28 -13.51
CA VAL A 405 11.01 17.09 -12.45
C VAL A 405 12.09 17.59 -11.49
N THR A 406 11.90 18.78 -10.96
CA THR A 406 12.76 19.41 -9.96
C THR A 406 12.21 19.17 -8.55
N GLN A 407 13.02 19.52 -7.54
CA GLN A 407 12.56 19.55 -6.15
C GLN A 407 11.35 20.49 -5.95
N ALA A 408 11.23 21.56 -6.73
CA ALA A 408 10.11 22.48 -6.66
C ALA A 408 8.83 21.84 -7.19
N ASP A 409 8.90 21.19 -8.36
CA ASP A 409 7.77 20.48 -8.96
C ASP A 409 7.22 19.40 -8.01
N LEU A 410 8.12 18.63 -7.36
CA LEU A 410 7.69 17.61 -6.39
C LEU A 410 6.96 18.21 -5.18
N VAL A 411 7.37 19.38 -4.69
CA VAL A 411 6.69 20.05 -3.56
C VAL A 411 5.31 20.55 -3.97
N GLU A 412 5.15 21.00 -5.21
CA GLU A 412 3.88 21.48 -5.75
C GLU A 412 2.92 20.32 -6.06
N ASP A 413 3.41 19.29 -6.75
CA ASP A 413 2.61 18.17 -7.25
C ASP A 413 2.24 17.14 -6.16
N LEU A 414 3.10 16.96 -5.14
CA LEU A 414 2.97 15.87 -4.16
C LEU A 414 2.72 16.42 -2.74
N PRO A 415 1.47 16.34 -2.23
CA PRO A 415 1.11 16.86 -0.91
C PRO A 415 1.90 16.26 0.27
N TYR A 416 2.45 15.05 0.09
CA TYR A 416 3.25 14.33 1.08
C TYR A 416 4.76 14.59 0.96
N TYR A 417 5.22 15.31 -0.08
CA TYR A 417 6.63 15.63 -0.29
C TYR A 417 7.00 16.99 0.34
N LYS A 418 7.03 17.01 1.68
CA LYS A 418 7.24 18.23 2.49
C LYS A 418 8.40 18.04 3.48
N GLY A 419 8.77 19.12 4.16
CA GLY A 419 9.78 19.10 5.22
C GLY A 419 11.13 19.70 4.81
N SER A 420 12.13 19.47 5.64
CA SER A 420 13.50 19.96 5.44
C SER A 420 14.19 19.29 4.25
N SER A 421 15.26 19.89 3.75
CA SER A 421 16.08 19.31 2.67
C SER A 421 16.56 17.88 3.01
N SER A 422 16.93 17.65 4.28
CA SER A 422 17.36 16.33 4.77
C SER A 422 16.25 15.27 4.65
N GLN A 423 15.02 15.61 5.06
CA GLN A 423 13.87 14.69 5.01
C GLN A 423 13.50 14.32 3.56
N LYS A 424 13.58 15.30 2.65
CA LYS A 424 13.34 15.08 1.21
C LYS A 424 14.39 14.16 0.60
N GLN A 425 15.66 14.37 0.95
CA GLN A 425 16.76 13.53 0.48
C GLN A 425 16.61 12.08 0.98
N GLU A 426 16.25 11.89 2.25
CA GLU A 426 15.96 10.57 2.81
C GLU A 426 14.80 9.89 2.07
N MET A 427 13.72 10.62 1.78
CA MET A 427 12.59 10.08 1.02
C MET A 427 12.99 9.65 -0.39
N LEU A 428 13.84 10.42 -1.08
CA LEU A 428 14.39 10.05 -2.39
C LEU A 428 15.28 8.81 -2.32
N THR A 429 16.10 8.67 -1.28
CA THR A 429 16.92 7.47 -1.05
C THR A 429 16.03 6.24 -0.88
N LEU A 430 14.99 6.33 -0.04
CA LEU A 430 14.02 5.23 0.15
C LEU A 430 13.24 4.91 -1.13
N ALA A 431 12.86 5.93 -1.90
CA ALA A 431 12.17 5.76 -3.19
C ALA A 431 13.07 5.07 -4.21
N THR A 432 14.36 5.41 -4.25
CA THR A 432 15.36 4.80 -5.13
C THR A 432 15.58 3.33 -4.74
N ALA A 433 15.71 3.03 -3.45
CA ALA A 433 15.84 1.66 -2.95
C ALA A 433 14.60 0.80 -3.27
N TYR A 434 13.40 1.36 -3.11
CA TYR A 434 12.16 0.71 -3.53
C TYR A 434 12.13 0.48 -5.04
N GLY A 435 12.53 1.49 -5.82
CA GLY A 435 12.52 1.44 -7.27
C GLY A 435 13.35 0.29 -7.82
N TYR A 436 14.58 0.09 -7.31
CA TYR A 436 15.44 -1.00 -7.75
C TYR A 436 14.82 -2.40 -7.57
N LYS A 437 14.04 -2.61 -6.51
CA LYS A 437 13.34 -3.89 -6.27
C LYS A 437 12.09 -4.08 -7.11
N ASN A 438 11.59 -3.01 -7.75
CA ASN A 438 10.32 -2.97 -8.46
C ASN A 438 10.49 -2.50 -9.92
N ASN A 439 11.69 -2.72 -10.50
CA ASN A 439 12.01 -2.37 -11.88
C ASN A 439 11.78 -0.89 -12.21
N ILE A 440 12.04 0.02 -11.27
CA ILE A 440 12.01 1.48 -11.47
C ILE A 440 13.41 2.05 -11.23
N ILE A 441 13.93 2.81 -12.19
CA ILE A 441 15.16 3.58 -12.02
C ILE A 441 14.82 5.04 -11.82
N ILE A 442 15.48 5.68 -10.85
CA ILE A 442 15.45 7.14 -10.67
C ILE A 442 16.83 7.67 -11.04
N LYS A 443 16.89 8.53 -12.06
CA LYS A 443 18.09 9.21 -12.53
C LYS A 443 18.16 10.62 -11.94
N LYS A 444 19.36 11.08 -11.61
CA LYS A 444 19.65 12.42 -11.09
C LYS A 444 20.59 13.18 -12.03
N ALA A 445 20.22 14.39 -12.43
CA ALA A 445 21.07 15.27 -13.22
C ALA A 445 21.18 16.64 -12.54
N PHE A 446 22.39 17.21 -12.53
CA PHE A 446 22.61 18.56 -12.02
C PHE A 446 22.95 19.47 -13.19
N ASN A 447 22.18 20.54 -13.36
CA ASN A 447 22.45 21.59 -14.33
C ASN A 447 22.37 22.95 -13.63
N ASP A 448 23.46 23.72 -13.66
CA ASP A 448 23.59 25.02 -12.99
C ASP A 448 23.18 25.02 -11.50
N GLY A 449 23.47 23.93 -10.79
CA GLY A 449 23.13 23.77 -9.37
C GLY A 449 21.69 23.32 -9.08
N ILE A 450 20.87 23.11 -10.13
CA ILE A 450 19.50 22.60 -10.02
C ILE A 450 19.50 21.08 -10.20
N GLU A 451 18.90 20.35 -9.26
CA GLU A 451 18.71 18.89 -9.33
C GLU A 451 17.45 18.56 -10.14
N PHE A 452 17.63 17.80 -11.22
CA PHE A 452 16.59 17.21 -12.05
C PHE A 452 16.49 15.71 -11.78
N LEU A 453 15.27 15.23 -11.60
CA LEU A 453 14.93 13.84 -11.31
C LEU A 453 14.09 13.27 -12.44
N ARG A 454 14.40 12.04 -12.85
CA ARG A 454 13.65 11.32 -13.90
C ARG A 454 13.49 9.85 -13.52
N GLY A 455 12.25 9.39 -13.41
CA GLY A 455 11.95 7.98 -13.20
C GLY A 455 11.64 7.26 -14.50
N GLU A 456 12.12 6.02 -14.65
CA GLU A 456 11.81 5.16 -15.79
C GLU A 456 11.54 3.74 -15.29
N SER A 457 10.44 3.13 -15.76
CA SER A 457 10.18 1.71 -15.52
C SER A 457 10.95 0.87 -16.52
N LEU A 458 11.72 -0.09 -16.04
CA LEU A 458 12.49 -1.01 -16.86
C LEU A 458 11.63 -2.19 -17.29
N LYS A 459 11.78 -2.55 -18.57
CA LYS A 459 11.19 -3.76 -19.13
C LYS A 459 12.25 -4.87 -19.08
N GLU A 460 11.90 -6.00 -18.47
CA GLU A 460 12.76 -7.19 -18.45
C GLU A 460 12.99 -7.73 -19.87
N THR A 461 14.20 -8.22 -20.12
CA THR A 461 14.58 -8.76 -21.43
C THR A 461 13.96 -10.12 -21.66
N ASP A 462 13.24 -10.27 -22.77
CA ASP A 462 12.81 -11.55 -23.32
C ASP A 462 13.91 -12.12 -24.22
N LEU A 463 14.56 -13.21 -23.80
CA LEU A 463 15.65 -13.85 -24.57
C LEU A 463 15.21 -14.39 -25.93
N ALA A 464 13.90 -14.55 -26.18
CA ALA A 464 13.38 -14.89 -27.49
C ALA A 464 13.34 -13.69 -28.46
N LYS A 465 13.53 -12.45 -27.94
CA LYS A 465 13.35 -11.19 -28.67
C LYS A 465 14.55 -10.26 -28.49
N MET A 466 15.72 -10.69 -28.95
CA MET A 466 16.91 -9.85 -28.97
C MET A 466 16.86 -8.86 -30.12
N ILE A 467 17.12 -7.58 -29.84
CA ILE A 467 17.00 -6.47 -30.80
C ILE A 467 18.23 -6.46 -31.71
N VAL A 468 18.01 -6.68 -33.00
CA VAL A 468 19.06 -6.64 -34.02
C VAL A 468 18.54 -6.00 -35.31
N SER A 469 19.44 -5.41 -36.08
CA SER A 469 19.17 -5.04 -37.46
C SER A 469 20.29 -5.51 -38.35
N TYR A 470 19.99 -5.98 -39.56
CA TYR A 470 21.00 -6.50 -40.48
C TYR A 470 20.74 -6.11 -41.95
N SER A 471 21.81 -6.10 -42.74
CA SER A 471 21.81 -5.79 -44.17
C SER A 471 22.94 -6.53 -44.89
N SER A 472 22.81 -6.70 -46.21
CA SER A 472 23.91 -7.09 -47.10
C SER A 472 24.81 -5.91 -47.48
N ASP A 473 24.40 -4.67 -47.18
CA ASP A 473 25.17 -3.44 -47.40
C ASP A 473 25.62 -2.80 -46.08
N MET A 474 26.79 -2.17 -46.09
CA MET A 474 27.39 -1.65 -44.86
C MET A 474 26.66 -0.42 -44.31
N THR A 475 25.89 0.32 -45.13
CA THR A 475 25.28 1.60 -44.76
C THR A 475 23.77 1.65 -44.96
N THR A 476 23.20 0.89 -45.89
CA THR A 476 21.81 0.99 -46.31
C THR A 476 21.09 -0.36 -46.25
N GLY A 477 19.75 -0.36 -46.39
CA GLY A 477 18.96 -1.58 -46.51
C GLY A 477 18.87 -2.43 -45.23
N TYR A 478 19.07 -1.83 -44.06
CA TYR A 478 18.96 -2.55 -42.79
C TYR A 478 17.50 -2.90 -42.47
N ASN A 479 17.25 -4.17 -42.20
CA ASN A 479 15.98 -4.68 -41.71
C ASN A 479 16.03 -4.81 -40.20
N ASN A 480 15.06 -4.21 -39.51
CA ASN A 480 14.88 -4.34 -38.06
C ASN A 480 14.17 -5.65 -37.74
N GLU A 481 14.74 -6.46 -36.86
CA GLU A 481 14.16 -7.73 -36.46
C GLU A 481 14.38 -8.01 -34.95
N THR A 482 13.65 -8.98 -34.41
CA THR A 482 13.91 -9.55 -33.10
C THR A 482 14.20 -11.03 -33.24
N ALA A 483 15.29 -11.53 -32.64
CA ALA A 483 15.70 -12.92 -32.79
C ALA A 483 15.96 -13.60 -31.43
N PRO A 484 15.73 -14.92 -31.31
CA PRO A 484 16.12 -15.67 -30.12
C PRO A 484 17.65 -15.68 -29.91
N PHE A 485 18.09 -15.47 -28.68
CA PHE A 485 19.52 -15.40 -28.33
C PHE A 485 20.30 -16.68 -28.72
N ASP A 486 19.71 -17.84 -28.47
CA ASP A 486 20.23 -19.16 -28.79
C ASP A 486 20.37 -19.41 -30.31
N LYS A 487 19.77 -18.56 -31.14
CA LYS A 487 19.85 -18.60 -32.61
C LYS A 487 20.68 -17.47 -33.22
N LEU A 488 21.24 -16.57 -32.42
CA LEU A 488 22.06 -15.46 -32.94
C LEU A 488 23.31 -15.92 -33.70
N HIS A 489 23.81 -17.13 -33.45
CA HIS A 489 24.90 -17.71 -34.24
C HIS A 489 24.54 -17.77 -35.74
N LEU A 490 23.27 -18.02 -36.11
CA LEU A 490 22.82 -18.03 -37.50
C LEU A 490 23.11 -16.69 -38.21
N LEU A 491 22.89 -15.56 -37.51
CA LEU A 491 23.24 -14.24 -38.02
C LEU A 491 24.76 -14.04 -38.05
N THR A 492 25.46 -14.28 -36.93
CA THR A 492 26.90 -14.00 -36.85
C THR A 492 27.74 -14.83 -37.82
N GLN A 493 27.26 -16.02 -38.21
CA GLN A 493 27.92 -16.94 -39.15
C GLN A 493 27.45 -16.76 -40.60
N ALA A 494 26.44 -15.93 -40.87
CA ALA A 494 25.98 -15.68 -42.23
C ALA A 494 27.11 -15.09 -43.10
N PRO A 495 27.24 -15.46 -44.38
CA PRO A 495 28.31 -14.94 -45.22
C PRO A 495 28.05 -13.49 -45.64
N GLY A 496 28.99 -12.58 -45.34
CA GLY A 496 29.03 -11.23 -45.91
C GLY A 496 27.92 -10.26 -45.44
N MET A 497 27.29 -10.53 -44.29
CA MET A 497 26.24 -9.68 -43.73
C MET A 497 26.82 -8.66 -42.75
N HIS A 498 26.09 -7.57 -42.58
CA HIS A 498 26.37 -6.52 -41.63
C HIS A 498 25.22 -6.42 -40.64
N TRP A 499 25.51 -6.28 -39.35
CA TRP A 499 24.47 -6.15 -38.34
C TRP A 499 24.82 -5.14 -37.25
N ILE A 500 23.80 -4.66 -36.56
CA ILE A 500 23.89 -3.79 -35.39
C ILE A 500 22.92 -4.28 -34.31
N ASN A 501 23.16 -3.90 -33.06
CA ASN A 501 22.36 -4.28 -31.89
C ASN A 501 21.29 -3.21 -31.51
N HIS A 502 20.84 -2.42 -32.48
CA HIS A 502 19.81 -1.38 -32.35
C HIS A 502 18.91 -1.41 -33.58
N HIS A 503 17.68 -0.92 -33.46
CA HIS A 503 16.82 -0.67 -34.62
C HIS A 503 17.15 0.67 -35.29
N LEU A 504 16.88 0.76 -36.60
CA LEU A 504 17.11 1.97 -37.40
C LEU A 504 15.80 2.50 -38.00
N LYS A 505 15.64 3.81 -37.94
CA LYS A 505 14.60 4.52 -38.69
C LYS A 505 15.01 4.58 -40.17
N GLY A 506 14.19 3.99 -41.04
CA GLY A 506 14.39 4.07 -42.50
C GLY A 506 15.56 3.25 -43.06
N GLY A 507 16.11 2.30 -42.28
CA GLY A 507 17.09 1.31 -42.79
C GLY A 507 18.47 1.86 -43.18
N TYR A 508 18.80 3.09 -42.82
CA TYR A 508 20.08 3.73 -43.09
C TYR A 508 20.90 3.90 -41.80
N ARG A 509 22.12 3.36 -41.77
CA ARG A 509 22.99 3.30 -40.59
C ARG A 509 23.73 4.62 -40.37
N ASN A 510 23.21 5.45 -39.48
CA ASN A 510 23.88 6.60 -38.87
C ASN A 510 23.35 6.79 -37.43
N GLU A 511 23.94 7.71 -36.66
CA GLU A 511 23.50 7.95 -35.27
C GLU A 511 22.11 8.56 -35.17
N ASP A 512 21.72 9.41 -36.11
CA ASP A 512 20.41 10.11 -36.09
C ASP A 512 19.24 9.15 -36.33
N ASN A 513 19.47 8.09 -37.11
CA ASN A 513 18.49 7.05 -37.41
C ASN A 513 18.49 5.93 -36.36
N ALA A 514 19.47 5.86 -35.47
CA ALA A 514 19.51 4.83 -34.42
C ALA A 514 18.42 5.09 -33.37
N GLU A 515 17.47 4.17 -33.28
CA GLU A 515 16.35 4.26 -32.34
C GLU A 515 16.82 3.90 -30.91
N PRO A 516 16.43 4.67 -29.88
CA PRO A 516 16.70 4.30 -28.50
C PRO A 516 16.03 2.98 -28.12
N GLY A 517 16.83 1.94 -27.86
CA GLY A 517 16.36 0.62 -27.47
C GLY A 517 17.36 -0.48 -27.77
N PHE A 518 17.89 -1.13 -26.74
CA PHE A 518 18.75 -2.30 -26.88
C PHE A 518 18.59 -3.24 -25.67
N ASN A 519 18.81 -4.52 -25.91
CA ASN A 519 18.89 -5.57 -24.88
C ASN A 519 20.09 -6.52 -25.11
N LEU A 520 21.01 -6.09 -25.98
CA LEU A 520 22.23 -6.79 -26.36
C LEU A 520 23.42 -5.86 -26.23
N LEU A 521 24.46 -6.33 -25.56
CA LEU A 521 25.78 -5.70 -25.53
C LEU A 521 26.74 -6.53 -26.39
N VAL A 522 27.55 -5.85 -27.20
CA VAL A 522 28.59 -6.47 -28.03
C VAL A 522 29.94 -5.89 -27.65
N ILE A 523 30.88 -6.76 -27.28
CA ILE A 523 32.26 -6.41 -26.94
C ILE A 523 33.17 -6.92 -28.06
N ASP A 524 34.02 -6.04 -28.61
CA ASP A 524 34.99 -6.37 -29.66
C ASP A 524 36.40 -6.48 -29.05
N VAL A 525 36.98 -7.68 -29.13
CA VAL A 525 38.33 -7.98 -28.61
C VAL A 525 39.29 -8.13 -29.79
N ASP A 526 40.27 -7.24 -29.86
CA ASP A 526 41.22 -7.14 -30.98
C ASP A 526 42.65 -7.50 -30.54
N GLY A 527 42.92 -8.79 -30.32
CA GLY A 527 44.27 -9.31 -30.02
C GLY A 527 44.77 -9.05 -28.60
N THR A 528 43.99 -8.40 -27.74
CA THR A 528 44.35 -8.03 -26.36
C THR A 528 44.14 -9.15 -25.35
N CYS A 529 43.31 -10.15 -25.66
CA CYS A 529 42.99 -11.27 -24.78
C CYS A 529 42.78 -12.54 -25.59
N ASN A 530 43.17 -13.70 -25.04
CA ASN A 530 42.87 -14.99 -25.66
C ASN A 530 41.39 -15.37 -25.43
N LEU A 531 40.78 -16.03 -26.42
CA LEU A 531 39.38 -16.46 -26.39
C LEU A 531 39.06 -17.34 -25.16
N ASN A 532 39.92 -18.32 -24.86
CA ASN A 532 39.71 -19.22 -23.73
C ASN A 532 39.77 -18.48 -22.39
N THR A 533 40.66 -17.50 -22.30
CA THR A 533 40.84 -16.65 -21.12
C THR A 533 39.62 -15.74 -20.91
N ALA A 534 39.12 -15.11 -21.97
CA ALA A 534 37.89 -14.31 -21.90
C ALA A 534 36.68 -15.16 -21.48
N LYS A 535 36.57 -16.39 -21.98
CA LYS A 535 35.55 -17.36 -21.55
C LYS A 535 35.71 -17.75 -20.08
N LEU A 536 36.93 -17.98 -19.60
CA LEU A 536 37.18 -18.32 -18.20
C LEU A 536 36.80 -17.18 -17.24
N LEU A 537 37.12 -15.94 -17.63
CA LEU A 537 36.81 -14.73 -16.87
C LEU A 537 35.30 -14.49 -16.79
N LEU A 538 34.61 -14.62 -17.91
CA LEU A 538 33.16 -14.39 -18.03
C LEU A 538 32.32 -15.67 -17.96
N LYS A 539 32.87 -16.78 -17.46
CA LYS A 539 32.23 -18.12 -17.46
C LYS A 539 30.86 -18.17 -16.79
N ASP A 540 30.61 -17.24 -15.86
CA ASP A 540 29.42 -17.18 -15.03
C ASP A 540 28.29 -16.40 -15.74
N TYR A 541 28.56 -15.83 -16.93
CA TYR A 541 27.61 -15.09 -17.74
C TYR A 541 27.15 -15.87 -18.97
N LYS A 542 25.88 -15.71 -19.30
CA LYS A 542 25.33 -16.14 -20.59
C LYS A 542 25.94 -15.28 -21.71
N ALA A 543 26.62 -15.90 -22.66
CA ALA A 543 27.27 -15.17 -23.75
C ALA A 543 27.35 -15.99 -25.04
N LEU A 544 27.47 -15.30 -26.17
CA LEU A 544 27.85 -15.86 -27.46
C LEU A 544 29.20 -15.28 -27.89
N TYR A 545 30.18 -16.16 -28.09
CA TYR A 545 31.49 -15.83 -28.61
C TYR A 545 31.56 -16.18 -30.09
N TYR A 546 32.14 -15.33 -30.92
CA TYR A 546 32.45 -15.70 -32.31
C TYR A 546 33.69 -15.01 -32.87
N THR A 547 34.45 -15.73 -33.69
CA THR A 547 35.70 -15.22 -34.28
C THR A 547 35.44 -14.32 -35.48
N THR A 548 36.28 -13.29 -35.64
CA THR A 548 36.23 -12.41 -36.81
C THR A 548 37.05 -12.98 -37.97
N LYS A 549 36.89 -12.42 -39.18
CA LYS A 549 37.67 -12.80 -40.38
C LYS A 549 39.19 -12.71 -40.18
N SER A 550 39.65 -11.85 -39.29
CA SER A 550 41.06 -11.57 -39.06
C SER A 550 41.66 -12.34 -37.88
N HIS A 551 40.91 -13.30 -37.32
CA HIS A 551 41.34 -14.16 -36.23
C HIS A 551 42.44 -15.13 -36.68
N THR A 552 43.49 -15.30 -35.86
CA THR A 552 44.50 -16.35 -36.00
C THR A 552 44.86 -16.92 -34.63
N ASP A 553 45.52 -18.08 -34.60
CA ASP A 553 45.97 -18.73 -33.35
C ASP A 553 46.97 -17.86 -32.56
N GLN A 554 47.67 -16.93 -33.21
CA GLN A 554 48.56 -15.97 -32.55
C GLN A 554 47.85 -14.69 -32.14
N ASN A 555 46.89 -14.22 -32.94
CA ASN A 555 46.17 -12.96 -32.72
C ASN A 555 44.67 -13.23 -32.62
N HIS A 556 44.21 -13.44 -31.39
CA HIS A 556 42.81 -13.75 -31.12
C HIS A 556 41.93 -12.51 -31.31
N ARG A 557 41.17 -12.49 -32.42
CA ARG A 557 40.16 -11.46 -32.71
C ARG A 557 38.76 -12.03 -32.71
N PHE A 558 37.93 -11.65 -31.75
CA PHE A 558 36.60 -12.22 -31.56
C PHE A 558 35.67 -11.21 -30.90
N ARG A 559 34.37 -11.51 -30.94
CA ARG A 559 33.33 -10.71 -30.28
C ARG A 559 32.60 -11.53 -29.25
N ILE A 560 32.18 -10.83 -28.20
CA ILE A 560 31.37 -11.38 -27.11
C ILE A 560 30.03 -10.67 -27.13
N ILE A 561 28.95 -11.42 -27.28
CA ILE A 561 27.59 -10.91 -27.23
C ILE A 561 26.99 -11.32 -25.88
N LEU A 562 26.59 -10.33 -25.09
CA LEU A 562 25.96 -10.50 -23.78
C LEU A 562 24.51 -10.02 -23.84
N PRO A 563 23.51 -10.86 -23.54
CA PRO A 563 22.16 -10.40 -23.30
C PRO A 563 22.11 -9.64 -21.96
N THR A 564 21.30 -8.59 -21.89
CA THR A 564 21.14 -7.76 -20.68
C THR A 564 19.85 -8.09 -19.94
N ASN A 565 19.79 -7.87 -18.62
CA ASN A 565 18.59 -8.16 -17.83
C ASN A 565 17.39 -7.26 -18.16
N TYR A 566 17.62 -6.06 -18.71
CA TYR A 566 16.58 -5.11 -19.12
C TYR A 566 16.79 -4.58 -20.54
N GLU A 567 15.68 -4.20 -21.19
CA GLU A 567 15.67 -3.38 -22.41
C GLU A 567 15.89 -1.92 -22.04
N LEU A 568 17.01 -1.34 -22.48
CA LEU A 568 17.41 0.02 -22.14
C LEU A 568 17.19 0.97 -23.32
N LYS A 569 16.62 2.14 -23.02
CA LYS A 569 16.45 3.23 -23.99
C LYS A 569 17.40 4.36 -23.64
N MET A 570 18.41 4.55 -24.47
CA MET A 570 19.44 5.56 -24.27
C MET A 570 19.65 6.38 -25.54
N ASP A 571 19.89 7.68 -25.34
CA ASP A 571 20.41 8.54 -26.40
C ASP A 571 21.89 8.23 -26.67
N ALA A 572 22.48 8.88 -27.67
CA ALA A 572 23.87 8.64 -28.06
C ALA A 572 24.89 8.96 -26.95
N LYS A 573 24.62 9.98 -26.11
CA LYS A 573 25.54 10.40 -25.04
C LYS A 573 25.49 9.42 -23.87
N ASP A 574 24.28 9.09 -23.42
CA ASP A 574 24.05 8.14 -22.33
C ASP A 574 24.51 6.73 -22.72
N TYR A 575 24.28 6.28 -23.96
CA TYR A 575 24.78 4.98 -24.44
C TYR A 575 26.32 4.92 -24.45
N LYS A 576 26.97 6.01 -24.87
CA LYS A 576 28.44 6.08 -24.87
C LYS A 576 29.01 6.06 -23.45
N GLU A 577 28.42 6.80 -22.51
CA GLU A 577 28.81 6.73 -21.09
C GLU A 577 28.56 5.34 -20.51
N PHE A 578 27.39 4.74 -20.78
CA PHE A 578 27.07 3.37 -20.40
C PHE A 578 28.10 2.36 -20.92
N TYR A 579 28.45 2.42 -22.20
CA TYR A 579 29.41 1.50 -22.79
C TYR A 579 30.80 1.68 -22.18
N ASN A 580 31.25 2.92 -21.96
CA ASN A 580 32.53 3.20 -21.29
C ASN A 580 32.54 2.68 -19.84
N ASN A 581 31.43 2.78 -19.13
CA ASN A 581 31.28 2.22 -17.78
C ASN A 581 31.46 0.70 -17.78
N VAL A 582 30.94 0.01 -18.81
CA VAL A 582 31.14 -1.44 -18.99
C VAL A 582 32.61 -1.75 -19.31
N LEU A 583 33.25 -0.99 -20.21
CA LEU A 583 34.67 -1.18 -20.55
C LEU A 583 35.58 -1.05 -19.31
N GLN A 584 35.30 -0.09 -18.43
CA GLN A 584 36.04 0.08 -17.17
C GLN A 584 35.89 -1.10 -16.20
N TRP A 585 34.82 -1.88 -16.34
CA TRP A 585 34.58 -3.07 -15.54
C TRP A 585 35.22 -4.32 -16.16
N LEU A 586 35.43 -4.36 -17.48
CA LEU A 586 35.98 -5.56 -18.11
C LEU A 586 37.41 -5.88 -17.62
N PRO A 587 37.72 -7.16 -17.37
CA PRO A 587 39.04 -7.59 -16.90
C PRO A 587 40.13 -7.57 -17.99
N PHE A 588 39.79 -7.19 -19.22
CA PHE A 588 40.68 -7.12 -20.36
C PHE A 588 40.29 -5.94 -21.26
N ASP A 589 41.24 -5.49 -22.07
CA ASP A 589 41.01 -4.38 -22.98
C ASP A 589 40.12 -4.80 -24.16
N ALA A 590 39.15 -3.97 -24.48
CA ALA A 590 38.26 -4.10 -25.63
C ALA A 590 38.21 -2.78 -26.40
N ASP A 591 37.83 -2.82 -27.68
CA ASP A 591 37.85 -1.65 -28.57
C ASP A 591 36.92 -0.54 -28.04
N PRO A 592 37.45 0.62 -27.59
CA PRO A 592 36.65 1.72 -27.05
C PRO A 592 35.81 2.42 -28.11
N SER A 593 36.09 2.21 -29.40
CA SER A 593 35.32 2.79 -30.52
C SER A 593 33.97 2.09 -30.73
N CYS A 594 33.60 1.12 -29.89
CA CYS A 594 32.34 0.38 -29.97
C CYS A 594 31.16 1.05 -29.27
N GLY A 595 31.38 2.14 -28.53
CA GLY A 595 30.34 2.86 -27.77
C GLY A 595 29.36 3.71 -28.61
N HIS A 596 29.14 3.36 -29.87
CA HIS A 596 28.20 4.01 -30.79
C HIS A 596 26.96 3.13 -30.99
N ARG A 597 25.77 3.72 -31.02
CA ARG A 597 24.52 2.95 -31.21
C ARG A 597 24.45 2.34 -32.60
N CYS A 598 25.05 3.02 -33.59
CA CYS A 598 25.13 2.54 -34.97
C CYS A 598 26.43 1.77 -35.28
N LYS A 599 27.14 1.24 -34.27
CA LYS A 599 28.37 0.45 -34.47
C LYS A 599 28.04 -0.81 -35.26
N LYS A 600 28.74 -0.99 -36.38
CA LYS A 600 28.55 -2.09 -37.33
C LYS A 600 29.38 -3.30 -36.96
N TRP A 601 28.77 -4.48 -37.01
CA TRP A 601 29.39 -5.78 -36.80
C TRP A 601 29.38 -6.58 -38.12
N LEU A 602 30.54 -7.12 -38.52
CA LEU A 602 30.65 -7.97 -39.72
C LEU A 602 30.45 -9.43 -39.34
N THR A 603 29.61 -10.15 -40.06
CA THR A 603 29.44 -11.59 -39.88
C THR A 603 30.60 -12.36 -40.52
N HIS A 604 30.94 -13.53 -39.98
CA HIS A 604 32.01 -14.36 -40.49
C HIS A 604 31.74 -15.83 -40.17
N PRO A 605 31.74 -16.73 -41.17
CA PRO A 605 31.64 -18.17 -40.94
C PRO A 605 32.95 -18.69 -40.37
N GLY A 606 33.08 -18.65 -39.06
CA GLY A 606 34.25 -19.07 -38.29
C GLY A 606 33.84 -19.91 -37.08
N HIS A 607 34.61 -19.81 -36.00
CA HIS A 607 34.26 -20.47 -34.75
C HIS A 607 33.22 -19.64 -33.99
N HIS A 608 32.23 -20.31 -33.39
CA HIS A 608 31.30 -19.71 -32.44
C HIS A 608 31.03 -20.67 -31.28
N GLU A 609 30.69 -20.11 -30.12
CA GLU A 609 30.40 -20.90 -28.92
C GLU A 609 29.49 -20.12 -27.97
N TYR A 610 28.60 -20.84 -27.30
CA TYR A 610 27.74 -20.29 -26.25
C TYR A 610 28.27 -20.68 -24.86
N THR A 611 28.15 -19.75 -23.91
CA THR A 611 28.24 -20.05 -22.48
C THR A 611 26.88 -19.85 -21.84
N GLU A 612 26.56 -20.75 -20.91
CA GLU A 612 25.41 -20.60 -20.02
C GLU A 612 25.84 -19.84 -18.76
N GLY A 613 24.88 -19.17 -18.11
CA GLY A 613 25.14 -18.35 -16.93
C GLY A 613 24.06 -17.30 -16.71
N GLU A 614 24.34 -16.33 -15.86
CA GLU A 614 23.43 -15.21 -15.60
C GLU A 614 23.43 -14.21 -16.76
N VAL A 615 22.29 -13.56 -16.96
CA VAL A 615 22.16 -12.45 -17.91
C VAL A 615 22.88 -11.24 -17.34
N PHE A 616 23.53 -10.43 -18.18
CA PHE A 616 24.37 -9.32 -17.72
C PHE A 616 23.54 -8.24 -17.00
N ASP A 617 23.87 -7.95 -15.73
CA ASP A 617 23.22 -6.89 -14.95
C ASP A 617 23.72 -5.50 -15.39
N VAL A 618 22.85 -4.75 -16.06
CA VAL A 618 23.19 -3.43 -16.58
C VAL A 618 23.09 -2.31 -15.55
N LEU A 619 22.39 -2.53 -14.42
CA LEU A 619 22.06 -1.47 -13.47
C LEU A 619 23.28 -0.67 -12.95
N PRO A 620 24.45 -1.27 -12.63
CA PRO A 620 25.63 -0.52 -12.19
C PRO A 620 26.26 0.39 -13.25
N PHE A 621 25.90 0.20 -14.51
CA PHE A 621 26.51 0.88 -15.65
C PHE A 621 25.64 1.99 -16.22
N ILE A 622 24.36 2.06 -15.82
CA ILE A 622 23.42 3.09 -16.27
C ILE A 622 23.86 4.46 -15.72
N PRO A 623 24.18 5.44 -16.59
CA PRO A 623 24.58 6.77 -16.17
C PRO A 623 23.57 7.44 -15.23
N LYS A 624 24.06 8.37 -14.39
CA LYS A 624 23.21 9.22 -13.53
C LYS A 624 22.34 8.47 -12.52
N THR A 625 22.72 7.24 -12.16
CA THR A 625 22.05 6.43 -11.13
C THR A 625 22.93 6.28 -9.90
N SER A 626 22.31 6.06 -8.73
CA SER A 626 23.05 5.84 -7.48
C SER A 626 24.03 4.66 -7.54
N LYS A 627 23.63 3.52 -8.15
CA LYS A 627 24.54 2.37 -8.38
C LYS A 627 25.76 2.73 -9.24
N ASN A 628 25.60 3.59 -10.25
CA ASN A 628 26.71 4.05 -11.07
C ASN A 628 27.64 5.00 -10.31
N GLU A 629 27.10 5.85 -9.43
CA GLU A 629 27.91 6.68 -8.54
C GLU A 629 28.71 5.84 -7.54
N GLU A 630 28.10 4.81 -6.93
CA GLU A 630 28.79 3.84 -6.08
C GLU A 630 29.91 3.11 -6.84
N ARG A 631 29.66 2.71 -8.10
CA ARG A 631 30.69 2.11 -8.96
C ARG A 631 31.85 3.08 -9.19
N LYS A 632 31.56 4.34 -9.51
CA LYS A 632 32.59 5.38 -9.74
C LYS A 632 33.42 5.61 -8.48
N GLN A 633 32.79 5.75 -7.31
CA GLN A 633 33.50 5.89 -6.02
C GLN A 633 34.42 4.69 -5.72
N ARG A 634 33.94 3.46 -5.98
CA ARG A 634 34.75 2.25 -5.82
C ARG A 634 35.90 2.16 -6.82
N PHE A 635 35.66 2.60 -8.06
CA PHE A 635 36.70 2.69 -9.07
C PHE A 635 37.78 3.70 -8.68
N ASP A 636 37.38 4.87 -8.16
CA ASP A 636 38.28 5.92 -7.71
C ASP A 636 39.14 5.50 -6.53
N SER A 637 38.61 4.71 -5.59
CA SER A 637 39.41 4.15 -4.49
C SER A 637 40.41 3.07 -4.93
N GLN A 638 40.27 2.56 -6.15
CA GLN A 638 41.05 1.46 -6.72
C GLN A 638 41.92 1.91 -7.92
N GLN A 639 42.19 3.20 -8.10
CA GLN A 639 42.94 3.74 -9.25
C GLN A 639 44.37 3.19 -9.38
N SER A 640 44.97 2.71 -8.29
CA SER A 640 46.31 2.11 -8.28
C SER A 640 46.37 0.68 -8.83
N LEU A 641 45.23 0.06 -9.13
CA LEU A 641 45.11 -1.29 -9.68
C LEU A 641 44.90 -1.26 -11.19
N ASP A 642 45.45 -2.25 -11.89
CA ASP A 642 45.08 -2.50 -13.29
C ASP A 642 43.65 -3.08 -13.40
N ASN A 643 43.09 -3.10 -14.61
CA ASN A 643 41.70 -3.54 -14.85
C ASN A 643 41.45 -4.98 -14.37
N LEU A 644 42.45 -5.85 -14.53
CA LEU A 644 42.34 -7.25 -14.16
C LEU A 644 42.40 -7.43 -12.64
N GLU A 645 43.36 -6.79 -11.97
CA GLU A 645 43.45 -6.76 -10.50
C GLU A 645 42.16 -6.20 -9.90
N ARG A 646 41.64 -5.10 -10.45
CA ARG A 646 40.40 -4.46 -9.99
C ARG A 646 39.20 -5.40 -10.14
N TRP A 647 39.09 -6.08 -11.28
CA TRP A 647 38.02 -7.05 -11.51
C TRP A 647 38.11 -8.22 -10.54
N VAL A 648 39.31 -8.78 -10.32
CA VAL A 648 39.52 -9.89 -9.39
C VAL A 648 39.11 -9.49 -7.97
N ILE A 649 39.55 -8.33 -7.48
CA ILE A 649 39.18 -7.86 -6.14
C ILE A 649 37.67 -7.63 -6.02
N ASN A 650 37.04 -7.00 -7.00
CA ASN A 650 35.61 -6.68 -6.95
C ASN A 650 34.68 -7.90 -7.14
N ASN A 651 35.19 -9.00 -7.71
CA ASN A 651 34.46 -10.25 -7.87
C ASN A 651 34.90 -11.34 -6.86
N THR A 652 35.81 -11.01 -5.94
CA THR A 652 36.22 -11.90 -4.85
C THR A 652 35.30 -11.70 -3.64
N GLY A 653 34.60 -12.76 -3.24
CA GLY A 653 33.76 -12.84 -2.04
C GLY A 653 34.11 -14.05 -1.17
N ASP A 654 33.33 -14.27 -0.12
CA ASP A 654 33.53 -15.39 0.82
C ASP A 654 33.39 -16.74 0.09
N GLY A 655 34.47 -17.52 0.04
CA GLY A 655 34.49 -18.87 -0.52
C GLY A 655 34.88 -19.01 -2.00
N ASN A 656 35.01 -17.93 -2.78
CA ASN A 656 35.44 -18.00 -4.19
C ASN A 656 36.86 -17.46 -4.46
N ARG A 657 37.57 -17.03 -3.41
CA ARG A 657 38.88 -16.36 -3.49
C ARG A 657 39.96 -17.19 -4.19
N ASN A 658 40.12 -18.46 -3.80
CA ASN A 658 41.10 -19.36 -4.41
C ASN A 658 40.87 -19.47 -5.93
N ASN A 659 39.60 -19.63 -6.34
CA ASN A 659 39.21 -19.66 -7.76
C ASN A 659 39.53 -18.35 -8.49
N MET A 660 39.31 -17.19 -7.87
CA MET A 660 39.58 -15.89 -8.49
C MET A 660 41.08 -15.61 -8.66
N LEU A 661 41.89 -15.92 -7.64
CA LEU A 661 43.36 -15.85 -7.74
C LEU A 661 43.91 -16.87 -8.74
N MET A 662 43.29 -18.04 -8.86
CA MET A 662 43.63 -19.03 -9.88
C MET A 662 43.32 -18.54 -11.31
N LYS A 663 42.16 -17.89 -11.53
CA LYS A 663 41.85 -17.23 -12.82
C LYS A 663 42.90 -16.16 -13.16
N TYR A 664 43.29 -15.34 -12.18
CA TYR A 664 44.35 -14.34 -12.32
C TYR A 664 45.69 -14.99 -12.73
N ALA A 665 46.08 -16.08 -12.07
CA ALA A 665 47.32 -16.79 -12.35
C ALA A 665 47.38 -17.37 -13.77
N PHE A 666 46.27 -17.94 -14.26
CA PHE A 666 46.20 -18.46 -15.64
C PHE A 666 46.34 -17.36 -16.70
N ILE A 667 45.84 -16.16 -16.45
CA ILE A 667 46.01 -15.04 -17.38
C ILE A 667 47.49 -14.66 -17.49
N LEU A 668 48.21 -14.70 -16.38
CA LEU A 668 49.66 -14.44 -16.39
C LEU A 668 50.43 -15.54 -17.12
N VAL A 669 49.97 -16.81 -17.06
CA VAL A 669 50.50 -17.91 -17.89
C VAL A 669 50.33 -17.60 -19.37
N ASP A 670 49.12 -17.18 -19.78
CA ASP A 670 48.81 -16.84 -21.16
C ASP A 670 49.58 -15.61 -21.65
N ALA A 671 49.90 -14.68 -20.75
CA ALA A 671 50.71 -13.48 -21.00
C ALA A 671 52.24 -13.74 -21.01
N ASN A 672 52.69 -15.00 -21.03
CA ASN A 672 54.10 -15.43 -21.09
C ASN A 672 54.94 -15.08 -19.86
N PHE A 673 54.33 -14.90 -18.69
CA PHE A 673 55.11 -14.80 -17.47
C PHE A 673 55.71 -16.16 -17.10
N ASP A 674 56.92 -16.14 -16.54
CA ASP A 674 57.55 -17.31 -15.95
C ASP A 674 56.93 -17.64 -14.58
N PHE A 675 57.25 -18.82 -14.05
CA PHE A 675 56.65 -19.32 -12.82
C PHE A 675 56.83 -18.35 -11.63
N ASP A 676 58.03 -17.78 -11.48
CA ASP A 676 58.32 -16.83 -10.39
C ASP A 676 57.65 -15.47 -10.60
N GLY A 677 57.57 -14.98 -11.84
CA GLY A 677 56.82 -13.77 -12.18
C GLY A 677 55.33 -13.90 -11.89
N ILE A 678 54.74 -15.07 -12.17
CA ILE A 678 53.34 -15.37 -11.84
C ILE A 678 53.16 -15.41 -10.32
N ARG A 679 54.01 -16.16 -9.61
CA ARG A 679 53.96 -16.30 -8.15
C ARG A 679 54.00 -14.93 -7.46
N SER A 680 54.96 -14.10 -7.83
CA SER A 680 55.14 -12.78 -7.22
C SER A 680 53.91 -11.89 -7.40
N ARG A 681 53.27 -11.93 -8.57
CA ARG A 681 52.07 -11.12 -8.86
C ARG A 681 50.82 -11.66 -8.16
N VAL A 682 50.65 -12.98 -8.10
CA VAL A 682 49.53 -13.63 -7.38
C VAL A 682 49.60 -13.31 -5.89
N VAL A 683 50.79 -13.41 -5.28
CA VAL A 683 51.00 -13.05 -3.87
C VAL A 683 50.77 -11.55 -3.64
N ALA A 684 51.30 -10.70 -4.52
CA ALA A 684 51.10 -9.25 -4.43
C ALA A 684 49.61 -8.85 -4.55
N LEU A 685 48.82 -9.52 -5.38
CA LEU A 685 47.38 -9.28 -5.47
C LEU A 685 46.65 -9.81 -4.23
N ASN A 686 47.05 -10.98 -3.71
CA ASN A 686 46.48 -11.55 -2.50
C ASN A 686 46.71 -10.66 -1.26
N ASP A 687 47.87 -10.01 -1.14
CA ASP A 687 48.15 -9.07 -0.04
C ASP A 687 47.28 -7.78 -0.10
N LYS A 688 46.68 -7.48 -1.25
CA LYS A 688 45.72 -6.37 -1.42
C LYS A 688 44.29 -6.76 -1.02
N LEU A 689 44.02 -8.04 -0.73
CA LEU A 689 42.71 -8.51 -0.28
C LEU A 689 42.57 -8.41 1.24
N PRO A 690 41.39 -8.01 1.78
CA PRO A 690 41.17 -7.88 3.22
C PRO A 690 41.34 -9.19 4.01
N ASP A 691 41.02 -10.34 3.42
CA ASP A 691 41.22 -11.66 4.02
C ASP A 691 42.14 -12.53 3.14
N LYS A 692 43.42 -12.18 3.11
CA LYS A 692 44.40 -12.87 2.26
C LYS A 692 44.52 -14.37 2.56
N LEU A 693 44.72 -15.19 1.52
CA LEU A 693 45.06 -16.61 1.68
C LEU A 693 46.47 -16.74 2.25
N GLU A 694 46.72 -17.80 3.02
CA GLU A 694 48.08 -18.12 3.44
C GLU A 694 48.95 -18.49 2.23
N GLU A 695 50.20 -18.04 2.22
CA GLU A 695 51.11 -18.31 1.10
C GLU A 695 51.32 -19.82 0.86
N VAL A 696 51.25 -20.63 1.93
CA VAL A 696 51.28 -22.10 1.85
C VAL A 696 50.11 -22.64 1.04
N GLU A 697 48.91 -22.07 1.19
CA GLU A 697 47.72 -22.46 0.44
C GLU A 697 47.87 -22.09 -1.04
N ILE A 698 48.37 -20.88 -1.35
CA ILE A 698 48.64 -20.44 -2.72
C ILE A 698 49.64 -21.37 -3.40
N MET A 699 50.73 -21.71 -2.71
CA MET A 699 51.77 -22.58 -3.24
C MET A 699 51.30 -24.02 -3.46
N SER A 700 50.48 -24.57 -2.56
CA SER A 700 50.00 -25.96 -2.60
C SER A 700 48.78 -26.17 -3.52
N SER A 701 48.05 -25.12 -3.88
CA SER A 701 46.86 -25.21 -4.75
C SER A 701 47.07 -24.52 -6.11
N ILE A 702 47.17 -23.19 -6.11
CA ILE A 702 47.21 -22.36 -7.31
C ILE A 702 48.51 -22.61 -8.09
N MET A 703 49.66 -22.51 -7.42
CA MET A 703 50.96 -22.62 -8.10
C MET A 703 51.28 -24.04 -8.59
N VAL A 704 50.77 -25.08 -7.92
CA VAL A 704 50.83 -26.46 -8.46
C VAL A 704 50.13 -26.55 -9.82
N THR A 705 48.99 -25.87 -9.96
CA THR A 705 48.23 -25.90 -11.21
C THR A 705 48.88 -25.04 -12.30
N VAL A 706 49.42 -23.87 -11.93
CA VAL A 706 50.24 -23.03 -12.82
C VAL A 706 51.44 -23.82 -13.36
N GLY A 707 52.16 -24.55 -12.50
CA GLY A 707 53.30 -25.38 -12.91
C GLY A 707 52.90 -26.46 -13.93
N LYS A 708 51.75 -27.12 -13.73
CA LYS A 708 51.21 -28.08 -14.71
C LYS A 708 50.87 -27.41 -16.04
N ALA A 709 50.30 -26.20 -16.01
CA ALA A 709 49.93 -25.47 -17.21
C ALA A 709 51.16 -25.03 -18.03
N LEU A 710 52.19 -24.49 -17.36
CA LEU A 710 53.45 -24.11 -18.00
C LEU A 710 54.20 -25.32 -18.58
N SER A 711 54.11 -26.50 -17.96
CA SER A 711 54.74 -27.72 -18.48
C SER A 711 54.07 -28.32 -19.72
N LYS A 712 52.82 -27.95 -20.01
CA LYS A 712 52.06 -28.37 -21.19
C LYS A 712 52.24 -27.43 -22.39
N ARG A 713 52.91 -26.32 -22.15
CA ARG A 713 53.27 -25.31 -23.13
C ARG A 713 54.56 -25.71 -23.82
#